data_AF-A0AA88UR14-F1
#
_entry.id   AF-A0AA88UR14-F1
#
_cell.length_a   1.000
_cell.length_b   1.000
_cell.length_c   1.000
_cell.angle_alpha   90.00
_cell.angle_beta   90.00
_cell.angle_gamma   90.00
#
_symmetry.space_group_name_H-M   'P 1'
#
loop_
_entity.id
_entity.type
_entity.pdbx_description
1 polymer ?
#
loop_
_entity_poly.entity_id
_entity_poly.type
_entity_poly.pdbx_seq_one_letter_code
_entity_poly.pdbx_strand_id
1 'polypeptide(L)'
;MCCSILLRIKQNISSFQLVGDLQVTNMLSSLVDIRLSSCNINLDVSRPSVIKFTLLTTLNLSYNIFKSGVVCHSFNGHVVELHLQNPNGDCNSFDDLYAERACEKNKLGGKINTSLRNLEQLSYLDLSHNDFGGIRIPSFISSLRTLRAENLIWLSDLFFLQHLDLSSADLSQASDWLQVTNMLPSLVELRLSGCYLNLSVSLPNMVNFTRLAALDISVNWPFGSSLLINWLSSITGLRFLNLGNCGISGPIPSGLENMTSLTHVDLSRNSLNSSIPHWLYHFRGLNSLNLYYNYLRGAISDDIGNLTSIVSIDMSQNELEGRIPRSIKKLCSLEAINLAYNRLSDTSDVLQMFFGCGVHSLRDLDLGNCSISGPLPKSLGRLSSLTSLSLYFNQFNGTLPETIGQLSKLEKLWIGDNMLEGVVSEVHFANLSNLRIFYGDNNPLILQVGPKWSPPFQLETLQLQSWHLGSKFPNWLQAQQRLTYLDLSSTGISNSVPTWFWNLSSQLISVNLSHNQLHGVIPSIPKVKLTYAMMYLSHNRFSGSLPRLSANVAELDLSNNWFTGGFSHFLCGSTDKPNQLQILNLGDNLLSGYIPDCWMNWPSLKYVTLGNNNLKGNIPSSMGYLSDMRSLHLRNNSLNGEVMALQKCMGLLIIDLSENEFCGSVTSWMEKRPLKLISLNLRSNKFSGQIPSDICHLHSLQILDLANNNLSGEIPRCMGNFTHMATEVSDGEEISYMVRVGDKDSYLRDRIENAYVVTKGSELQYDATLFLVTSMDLSSNNLSGEIPKELTSLVGLLSLNLSGNRLTGMIPKKIGDMKKLESLDFSRNQLSGEIPSSISRLTFLSYLNLSFNNLSGRIPTSTQLQSFNASCFIGNKLCGPPLSKNCTINGVMPDNRNEEGKGDRPKVDWFYLCMSLGFAVGFWAVCGPVL
;
A
#
# COMPACT_ATOMS: atom_id res chain seq x y z
N MET A 1 -15.88 -51.70 48.14
CA MET A 1 -15.97 -50.36 48.80
C MET A 1 -15.49 -49.20 47.90
N CYS A 2 -15.64 -49.30 46.56
CA CYS A 2 -15.28 -48.26 45.59
C CYS A 2 -16.50 -47.71 44.80
N CYS A 3 -17.73 -48.04 45.22
CA CYS A 3 -18.97 -47.59 44.55
C CYS A 3 -19.67 -46.40 45.23
N SER A 4 -19.20 -45.87 46.37
CA SER A 4 -19.88 -44.74 47.04
C SER A 4 -19.24 -43.36 46.83
N ILE A 5 -18.03 -43.28 46.24
CA ILE A 5 -17.35 -41.99 45.96
C ILE A 5 -17.72 -41.46 44.57
N LEU A 6 -18.01 -42.33 43.59
CA LEU A 6 -18.36 -41.95 42.22
C LEU A 6 -19.77 -41.35 42.08
N LEU A 7 -20.67 -41.56 43.05
CA LEU A 7 -22.01 -40.95 43.07
C LEU A 7 -22.02 -39.51 43.63
N ARG A 8 -20.99 -39.10 44.39
CA ARG A 8 -20.85 -37.69 44.85
C ARG A 8 -20.15 -36.77 43.85
N ILE A 9 -19.34 -37.33 42.94
CA ILE A 9 -18.64 -36.52 41.91
C ILE A 9 -19.57 -36.22 40.73
N LYS A 10 -20.54 -37.10 40.43
CA LYS A 10 -21.48 -36.92 39.32
C LYS A 10 -22.55 -35.83 39.57
N GLN A 11 -22.77 -35.42 40.83
CA GLN A 11 -23.69 -34.33 41.18
C GLN A 11 -23.05 -32.92 41.16
N ASN A 12 -21.72 -32.80 41.05
CA ASN A 12 -21.03 -31.50 41.05
C ASN A 12 -20.51 -31.05 39.66
N ILE A 13 -20.74 -31.82 38.58
CA ILE A 13 -20.23 -31.51 37.23
C ILE A 13 -21.40 -31.23 36.25
N SER A 14 -22.46 -30.59 36.73
CA SER A 14 -23.52 -30.03 35.87
C SER A 14 -23.67 -28.52 36.02
N SER A 15 -22.69 -27.84 36.61
CA SER A 15 -22.77 -26.40 36.87
C SER A 15 -21.42 -25.70 36.81
N PHE A 16 -20.67 -25.80 35.70
CA PHE A 16 -19.64 -24.81 35.38
C PHE A 16 -19.49 -24.67 33.87
N GLN A 17 -20.05 -23.57 33.37
CA GLN A 17 -19.81 -23.01 32.05
C GLN A 17 -18.90 -21.81 32.25
N LEU A 18 -17.85 -21.68 31.43
CA LEU A 18 -16.93 -20.55 31.28
C LEU A 18 -16.04 -20.17 32.49
N VAL A 19 -14.74 -20.06 32.23
CA VAL A 19 -13.84 -18.90 32.41
C VAL A 19 -12.39 -19.42 32.48
N GLY A 20 -11.48 -18.69 31.83
CA GLY A 20 -10.06 -19.02 31.69
C GLY A 20 -9.25 -18.97 32.99
N ASP A 21 -7.96 -19.26 32.82
CA ASP A 21 -6.89 -19.34 33.82
C ASP A 21 -6.90 -20.56 34.75
N LEU A 22 -6.05 -21.56 34.41
CA LEU A 22 -5.51 -22.52 35.37
C LEU A 22 -3.99 -22.60 35.19
N GLN A 23 -3.27 -22.09 36.19
CA GLN A 23 -1.82 -22.16 36.34
C GLN A 23 -1.36 -23.61 36.52
N VAL A 24 -0.44 -24.07 35.67
CA VAL A 24 0.25 -25.36 35.79
C VAL A 24 1.65 -25.10 36.34
N THR A 25 1.79 -25.02 37.66
CA THR A 25 3.09 -24.76 38.31
C THR A 25 3.66 -25.93 39.10
N ASN A 26 3.03 -27.10 39.15
CA ASN A 26 3.51 -28.23 39.98
C ASN A 26 3.21 -29.61 39.38
N MET A 27 3.81 -30.04 38.24
CA MET A 27 3.71 -31.46 37.79
C MET A 27 4.82 -31.92 36.80
N LEU A 28 6.07 -31.45 36.92
CA LEU A 28 7.18 -31.95 36.07
C LEU A 28 8.35 -32.59 36.85
N SER A 29 8.19 -32.85 38.15
CA SER A 29 9.17 -33.64 38.93
C SER A 29 9.01 -35.16 38.76
N SER A 30 7.98 -35.65 38.07
CA SER A 30 7.63 -37.08 37.99
C SER A 30 7.93 -37.77 36.66
N LEU A 31 8.50 -37.06 35.67
CA LEU A 31 8.85 -37.65 34.37
C LEU A 31 10.18 -38.41 34.35
N VAL A 32 10.96 -38.35 35.43
CA VAL A 32 12.31 -38.93 35.49
C VAL A 32 12.33 -40.39 36.00
N ASP A 33 11.23 -40.90 36.59
CA ASP A 33 11.24 -42.23 37.23
C ASP A 33 10.50 -43.35 36.48
N ILE A 34 10.00 -43.09 35.27
CA ILE A 34 9.41 -44.16 34.45
C ILE A 34 10.50 -44.68 33.49
N ARG A 35 11.23 -45.72 33.91
CA ARG A 35 11.70 -46.72 32.94
C ARG A 35 10.47 -47.19 32.17
N LEU A 36 10.27 -46.67 30.96
CA LEU A 36 9.19 -47.08 30.06
C LEU A 36 9.43 -48.53 29.63
N SER A 37 9.06 -49.47 30.49
CA SER A 37 9.04 -50.92 30.24
C SER A 37 7.88 -51.34 29.33
N SER A 38 7.36 -50.43 28.50
CA SER A 38 6.20 -50.68 27.65
C SER A 38 6.36 -50.05 26.26
N CYS A 39 7.48 -50.36 25.58
CA CYS A 39 7.59 -50.30 24.11
C CYS A 39 7.51 -51.70 23.47
N ASN A 40 6.86 -52.65 24.12
CA ASN A 40 6.79 -54.03 23.62
C ASN A 40 5.39 -54.62 23.80
N ILE A 41 4.40 -54.11 23.06
CA ILE A 41 3.12 -54.82 22.90
C ILE A 41 2.58 -54.61 21.48
N ASN A 42 2.61 -55.67 20.67
CA ASN A 42 1.69 -55.88 19.55
C ASN A 42 0.27 -55.92 20.14
N LEU A 43 -0.52 -54.86 19.95
CA LEU A 43 -1.92 -54.82 20.37
C LEU A 43 -2.84 -54.65 19.17
N ASP A 44 -3.49 -55.77 18.88
CA ASP A 44 -4.61 -55.96 17.99
C ASP A 44 -5.76 -54.96 18.28
N VAL A 45 -6.40 -54.51 17.20
CA VAL A 45 -7.32 -53.38 17.13
C VAL A 45 -8.73 -53.85 17.47
N SER A 46 -9.10 -54.02 18.75
CA SER A 46 -10.53 -54.22 19.06
C SER A 46 -11.09 -53.92 20.46
N ARG A 47 -10.34 -53.58 21.53
CA ARG A 47 -10.96 -53.11 22.80
C ARG A 47 -10.08 -52.16 23.63
N PRO A 48 -10.62 -51.08 24.26
CA PRO A 48 -9.81 -50.10 24.99
C PRO A 48 -9.84 -50.32 26.52
N SER A 49 -8.69 -50.56 27.16
CA SER A 49 -8.58 -50.45 28.63
C SER A 49 -7.17 -50.13 29.17
N VAL A 50 -7.10 -49.03 29.93
CA VAL A 50 -6.39 -48.85 31.23
C VAL A 50 -4.95 -48.31 31.32
N ILE A 51 -4.14 -48.17 30.27
CA ILE A 51 -2.85 -47.39 30.37
C ILE A 51 -3.00 -45.95 29.86
N LYS A 52 -4.22 -45.58 29.45
CA LYS A 52 -4.55 -44.33 28.77
C LYS A 52 -4.49 -43.06 29.64
N PHE A 53 -4.48 -43.17 30.97
CA PHE A 53 -4.80 -42.03 31.83
C PHE A 53 -3.57 -41.30 32.43
N THR A 54 -2.41 -41.95 32.51
CA THR A 54 -1.25 -41.38 33.23
C THR A 54 -0.40 -40.43 32.35
N LEU A 55 -0.51 -40.49 31.02
CA LEU A 55 0.16 -39.58 30.08
C LEU A 55 -0.70 -38.38 29.65
N LEU A 56 -2.03 -38.49 29.77
CA LEU A 56 -2.99 -37.44 29.39
C LEU A 56 -2.90 -36.19 30.29
N THR A 57 -2.40 -36.34 31.51
CA THR A 57 -2.35 -35.25 32.50
C THR A 57 -1.07 -34.41 32.46
N THR A 58 0.02 -34.87 31.83
CA THR A 58 1.32 -34.17 31.89
C THR A 58 1.51 -33.12 30.79
N LEU A 59 0.77 -33.19 29.68
CA LEU A 59 0.97 -32.31 28.51
C LEU A 59 -0.29 -31.60 28.01
N ASN A 60 -1.47 -31.86 28.59
CA ASN A 60 -2.75 -31.24 28.23
C ASN A 60 -3.01 -31.11 26.72
N LEU A 61 -2.84 -32.21 25.97
CA LEU A 61 -3.05 -32.28 24.52
C LEU A 61 -4.39 -32.96 24.18
N SER A 62 -5.05 -32.45 23.15
CA SER A 62 -6.25 -33.09 22.57
C SER A 62 -5.87 -34.42 21.91
N TYR A 63 -6.80 -35.39 22.00
CA TYR A 63 -6.65 -36.83 21.72
C TYR A 63 -6.10 -37.21 20.32
N ASN A 64 -5.93 -36.26 19.38
CA ASN A 64 -5.50 -36.52 18.00
C ASN A 64 -3.99 -36.28 17.73
N ILE A 65 -3.24 -35.59 18.59
CA ILE A 65 -1.83 -35.20 18.33
C ILE A 65 -0.82 -36.30 18.72
N PHE A 66 -1.22 -37.24 19.59
CA PHE A 66 -0.28 -38.18 20.21
C PHE A 66 0.20 -39.35 19.31
N LYS A 67 -0.26 -39.42 18.05
CA LYS A 67 0.09 -40.53 17.15
C LYS A 67 1.06 -40.17 16.02
N SER A 68 1.47 -38.92 15.84
CA SER A 68 2.27 -38.51 14.66
C SER A 68 3.60 -37.80 14.94
N GLY A 69 3.95 -37.50 16.19
CA GLY A 69 5.08 -36.61 16.51
C GLY A 69 6.32 -37.23 17.17
N VAL A 70 6.29 -38.50 17.61
CA VAL A 70 7.42 -39.11 18.34
C VAL A 70 7.81 -40.41 17.65
N VAL A 71 9.08 -40.51 17.22
CA VAL A 71 9.63 -41.71 16.56
C VAL A 71 10.66 -42.35 17.47
N CYS A 72 10.59 -43.67 17.64
CA CYS A 72 11.52 -44.44 18.44
C CYS A 72 12.33 -45.42 17.58
N HIS A 73 13.57 -45.68 18.00
CA HIS A 73 14.45 -46.65 17.36
C HIS A 73 13.90 -48.07 17.52
N SER A 74 13.84 -48.80 16.40
CA SER A 74 13.09 -50.04 16.26
C SER A 74 13.55 -51.20 17.14
N PHE A 75 14.79 -51.18 17.63
CA PHE A 75 15.38 -52.29 18.40
C PHE A 75 15.47 -52.06 19.91
N ASN A 76 15.57 -50.81 20.36
CA ASN A 76 15.82 -50.48 21.77
C ASN A 76 14.76 -49.52 22.35
N GLY A 77 13.83 -49.01 21.53
CA GLY A 77 12.69 -48.21 21.97
C GLY A 77 13.03 -46.78 22.42
N HIS A 78 14.28 -46.33 22.26
CA HIS A 78 14.65 -44.95 22.56
C HIS A 78 14.05 -43.97 21.56
N VAL A 79 13.65 -42.78 22.03
CA VAL A 79 13.16 -41.70 21.16
C VAL A 79 14.31 -41.16 20.31
N VAL A 80 14.12 -41.13 19.00
CA VAL A 80 15.10 -40.68 18.00
C VAL A 80 14.61 -39.49 17.18
N GLU A 81 13.31 -39.23 17.09
CA GLU A 81 12.76 -38.06 16.42
C GLU A 81 11.59 -37.46 17.20
N LEU A 82 11.54 -36.13 17.23
CA LEU A 82 10.44 -35.34 17.77
C LEU A 82 9.99 -34.30 16.73
N HIS A 83 8.80 -34.53 16.18
CA HIS A 83 8.10 -33.67 15.22
C HIS A 83 6.94 -32.98 15.95
N LEU A 84 7.22 -31.80 16.53
CA LEU A 84 6.25 -31.03 17.30
C LEU A 84 5.89 -29.69 16.63
N GLN A 85 6.20 -29.52 15.33
CA GLN A 85 5.77 -28.37 14.54
C GLN A 85 4.26 -28.13 14.64
N ASN A 86 3.85 -26.87 14.50
CA ASN A 86 2.43 -26.55 14.37
C ASN A 86 1.87 -27.24 13.10
N PRO A 87 0.80 -28.05 13.22
CA PRO A 87 0.23 -28.78 12.09
C PRO A 87 -0.33 -27.86 10.99
N ASN A 88 -0.54 -26.57 11.29
CA ASN A 88 -0.98 -25.57 10.31
C ASN A 88 0.17 -24.80 9.65
N GLY A 89 1.44 -25.17 9.90
CA GLY A 89 2.62 -24.69 9.17
C GLY A 89 2.98 -23.22 9.38
N ASP A 90 3.55 -22.60 8.35
CA ASP A 90 4.04 -21.23 8.35
C ASP A 90 2.91 -20.21 8.50
N CYS A 91 2.65 -19.83 9.75
CA CYS A 91 1.63 -18.85 10.12
C CYS A 91 1.99 -17.41 9.68
N ASN A 92 3.13 -17.24 9.01
CA ASN A 92 3.56 -15.99 8.38
C ASN A 92 3.40 -16.00 6.85
N SER A 93 2.85 -17.06 6.24
CA SER A 93 2.47 -16.97 4.82
C SER A 93 1.38 -15.90 4.68
N PHE A 94 1.64 -14.92 3.82
CA PHE A 94 0.83 -13.70 3.70
C PHE A 94 -0.56 -13.93 3.06
N ASP A 95 -0.90 -15.17 2.66
CA ASP A 95 -1.93 -15.45 1.65
C ASP A 95 -3.23 -16.11 2.15
N ASP A 96 -3.40 -16.50 3.43
CA ASP A 96 -4.63 -17.22 3.82
C ASP A 96 -5.17 -16.92 5.25
N LEU A 97 -6.19 -16.06 5.34
CA LEU A 97 -6.87 -15.64 6.58
C LEU A 97 -7.59 -16.76 7.35
N TYR A 98 -7.92 -17.88 6.70
CA TYR A 98 -8.49 -19.05 7.39
C TYR A 98 -7.42 -19.87 8.12
N ALA A 99 -6.17 -19.83 7.65
CA ALA A 99 -5.04 -20.50 8.29
C ALA A 99 -4.61 -19.79 9.59
N GLU A 100 -4.73 -18.47 9.69
CA GLU A 100 -4.29 -17.68 10.84
C GLU A 100 -5.09 -18.00 12.14
N ARG A 101 -6.43 -18.01 12.06
CA ARG A 101 -7.29 -18.38 13.21
C ARG A 101 -7.19 -19.86 13.58
N ALA A 102 -6.91 -20.73 12.61
CA ALA A 102 -6.67 -22.14 12.85
C ALA A 102 -5.28 -22.35 13.48
N CYS A 103 -4.26 -21.61 13.04
CA CYS A 103 -2.90 -21.64 13.57
C CYS A 103 -2.87 -21.22 15.05
N GLU A 104 -3.49 -20.09 15.41
CA GLU A 104 -3.53 -19.59 16.80
C GLU A 104 -4.15 -20.60 17.79
N LYS A 105 -5.10 -21.42 17.34
CA LYS A 105 -5.75 -22.44 18.19
C LYS A 105 -4.87 -23.67 18.48
N ASN A 106 -3.87 -23.94 17.65
CA ASN A 106 -3.09 -25.18 17.66
C ASN A 106 -1.64 -25.00 18.13
N LYS A 107 -1.22 -23.79 18.48
CA LYS A 107 0.13 -23.52 19.00
C LYS A 107 0.34 -24.23 20.34
N LEU A 108 1.45 -24.94 20.48
CA LEU A 108 1.94 -25.46 21.76
C LEU A 108 2.52 -24.31 22.60
N GLY A 109 2.31 -24.32 23.93
CA GLY A 109 2.83 -23.25 24.80
C GLY A 109 3.43 -23.65 26.16
N GLY A 110 4.08 -22.70 26.87
CA GLY A 110 4.85 -22.89 28.12
C GLY A 110 6.37 -23.13 27.93
N LYS A 111 7.23 -23.09 28.97
CA LYS A 111 8.70 -23.17 28.81
C LYS A 111 9.20 -24.53 28.27
N ILE A 112 10.19 -24.52 27.36
CA ILE A 112 10.98 -25.73 27.05
C ILE A 112 11.75 -26.16 28.29
N ASN A 113 11.58 -27.42 28.72
CA ASN A 113 12.22 -27.95 29.91
C ASN A 113 13.57 -28.61 29.59
N THR A 114 14.58 -28.38 30.43
CA THR A 114 15.92 -28.98 30.33
C THR A 114 15.93 -30.51 30.34
N SER A 115 14.84 -31.15 30.77
CA SER A 115 14.68 -32.61 30.71
C SER A 115 14.76 -33.20 29.28
N LEU A 116 14.61 -32.39 28.22
CA LEU A 116 14.89 -32.83 26.84
C LEU A 116 16.34 -33.30 26.64
N ARG A 117 17.28 -32.80 27.46
CA ARG A 117 18.67 -33.25 27.52
C ARG A 117 18.80 -34.76 27.75
N ASN A 118 17.83 -35.39 28.41
CA ASN A 118 17.86 -36.82 28.73
C ASN A 118 17.54 -37.71 27.51
N LEU A 119 17.16 -37.12 26.36
CA LEU A 119 16.92 -37.84 25.11
C LEU A 119 18.22 -37.93 24.29
N GLU A 120 19.22 -38.60 24.84
CA GLU A 120 20.58 -38.62 24.29
C GLU A 120 20.68 -39.20 22.87
N GLN A 121 19.71 -40.02 22.43
CA GLN A 121 19.67 -40.62 21.08
C GLN A 121 18.88 -39.78 20.05
N LEU A 122 18.44 -38.57 20.41
CA LEU A 122 17.64 -37.73 19.54
C LEU A 122 18.44 -37.27 18.31
N SER A 123 17.88 -37.50 17.13
CA SER A 123 18.48 -37.19 15.84
C SER A 123 17.72 -36.11 15.06
N TYR A 124 16.43 -35.93 15.35
CA TYR A 124 15.57 -34.93 14.72
C TYR A 124 14.72 -34.21 15.78
N LEU A 125 14.75 -32.88 15.77
CA LEU A 125 13.93 -32.04 16.65
C LEU A 125 13.34 -30.86 15.87
N ASP A 126 12.02 -30.83 15.78
CA ASP A 126 11.26 -29.74 15.15
C ASP A 126 10.23 -29.19 16.13
N LEU A 127 10.40 -27.92 16.52
CA LEU A 127 9.49 -27.17 17.38
C LEU A 127 8.87 -25.96 16.66
N SER A 128 9.01 -25.87 15.33
CA SER A 128 8.69 -24.69 14.53
C SER A 128 7.23 -24.23 14.66
N HIS A 129 7.01 -22.92 14.53
CA HIS A 129 5.69 -22.28 14.48
C HIS A 129 4.78 -22.47 15.73
N ASN A 130 5.38 -22.65 16.92
CA ASN A 130 4.70 -22.78 18.23
C ASN A 130 4.93 -21.59 19.21
N ASP A 131 4.16 -21.50 20.31
CA ASP A 131 4.14 -20.38 21.28
C ASP A 131 4.45 -20.80 22.75
N PHE A 132 5.68 -21.21 23.01
CA PHE A 132 6.19 -21.70 24.29
C PHE A 132 6.51 -20.61 25.36
N GLY A 133 5.70 -19.55 25.41
CA GLY A 133 5.95 -18.33 26.20
C GLY A 133 6.16 -18.50 27.72
N GLY A 134 7.09 -17.69 28.27
CA GLY A 134 7.26 -17.41 29.70
C GLY A 134 6.79 -15.98 30.06
N ILE A 135 5.76 -15.89 30.93
CA ILE A 135 5.06 -14.75 31.61
C ILE A 135 5.93 -13.47 31.87
N ARG A 136 5.54 -12.16 31.79
CA ARG A 136 4.34 -11.30 31.52
C ARG A 136 4.83 -9.86 31.18
N ILE A 137 4.14 -9.08 30.32
CA ILE A 137 4.18 -7.59 30.28
C ILE A 137 2.73 -7.03 30.08
N PRO A 138 2.34 -5.87 30.66
CA PRO A 138 0.97 -5.33 30.61
C PRO A 138 0.50 -4.68 29.28
N SER A 139 -0.80 -4.37 29.25
CA SER A 139 -1.76 -4.45 28.14
C SER A 139 -1.88 -3.27 27.16
N PHE A 140 -0.80 -2.60 26.76
CA PHE A 140 -0.88 -1.61 25.66
C PHE A 140 0.32 -1.59 24.69
N ILE A 141 1.31 -2.47 24.84
CA ILE A 141 2.46 -2.55 23.93
C ILE A 141 2.73 -4.03 23.60
N SER A 142 3.02 -4.34 22.32
CA SER A 142 3.43 -5.62 21.73
C SER A 142 2.40 -6.76 21.67
N SER A 143 1.70 -6.81 20.53
CA SER A 143 1.05 -7.99 19.98
C SER A 143 2.05 -9.13 19.73
N LEU A 144 1.68 -10.31 20.25
CA LEU A 144 2.09 -11.68 19.90
C LEU A 144 3.20 -12.34 20.73
N ARG A 145 2.91 -13.59 21.07
CA ARG A 145 3.56 -14.50 22.00
C ARG A 145 4.39 -15.52 21.19
N THR A 146 5.59 -15.84 21.68
CA THR A 146 6.61 -16.65 20.99
C THR A 146 7.37 -17.55 21.99
N LEU A 147 7.98 -18.64 21.49
CA LEU A 147 8.89 -19.53 22.24
C LEU A 147 10.11 -18.72 22.71
N ARG A 148 10.14 -18.27 23.98
CA ARG A 148 11.25 -17.49 24.51
C ARG A 148 12.28 -18.38 25.18
N ALA A 149 13.43 -18.59 24.55
CA ALA A 149 14.57 -19.28 25.17
C ALA A 149 15.56 -18.26 25.74
N GLU A 150 15.90 -18.39 27.02
CA GLU A 150 16.90 -17.55 27.68
C GLU A 150 18.34 -17.94 27.24
N ASN A 151 18.56 -19.20 26.87
CA ASN A 151 19.80 -19.76 26.31
C ASN A 151 19.52 -21.09 25.59
N LEU A 152 20.49 -21.60 24.82
CA LEU A 152 20.39 -22.88 24.11
C LEU A 152 21.24 -24.01 24.71
N ILE A 153 21.92 -23.78 25.84
CA ILE A 153 22.86 -24.74 26.45
C ILE A 153 22.32 -26.17 26.66
N TRP A 154 21.00 -26.34 26.78
CA TRP A 154 20.35 -27.65 26.90
C TRP A 154 20.53 -28.55 25.67
N LEU A 155 20.88 -27.98 24.51
CA LEU A 155 21.23 -28.75 23.31
C LEU A 155 22.62 -29.41 23.39
N SER A 156 23.49 -28.96 24.30
CA SER A 156 24.92 -29.32 24.29
C SER A 156 25.24 -30.82 24.42
N ASP A 157 24.32 -31.63 24.93
CA ASP A 157 24.49 -33.09 25.09
C ASP A 157 23.77 -33.93 24.02
N LEU A 158 23.12 -33.30 23.04
CA LEU A 158 22.42 -34.00 21.95
C LEU A 158 23.38 -34.31 20.79
N PHE A 159 24.38 -35.14 21.07
CA PHE A 159 25.49 -35.43 20.13
C PHE A 159 25.05 -36.08 18.80
N PHE A 160 23.91 -36.76 18.78
CA PHE A 160 23.36 -37.43 17.60
C PHE A 160 22.42 -36.54 16.78
N LEU A 161 22.16 -35.30 17.21
CA LEU A 161 21.23 -34.39 16.56
C LEU A 161 21.74 -34.04 15.15
N GLN A 162 20.93 -34.35 14.14
CA GLN A 162 21.21 -34.09 12.73
C GLN A 162 20.35 -32.96 12.18
N HIS A 163 19.10 -32.83 12.64
CA HIS A 163 18.16 -31.81 12.20
C HIS A 163 17.62 -31.03 13.39
N LEU A 164 17.74 -29.70 13.34
CA LEU A 164 17.21 -28.79 14.35
C LEU A 164 16.43 -27.66 13.67
N ASP A 165 15.13 -27.59 13.94
CA ASP A 165 14.27 -26.48 13.51
C ASP A 165 13.60 -25.79 14.71
N LEU A 166 13.96 -24.51 14.90
CA LEU A 166 13.37 -23.62 15.91
C LEU A 166 12.73 -22.38 15.26
N SER A 167 12.39 -22.44 13.97
CA SER A 167 11.88 -21.28 13.23
C SER A 167 10.65 -20.64 13.91
N SER A 168 10.60 -19.30 13.90
CA SER A 168 9.65 -18.43 14.61
C SER A 168 9.75 -18.44 16.14
N ALA A 169 10.75 -19.10 16.74
CA ALA A 169 11.03 -18.99 18.17
C ALA A 169 11.68 -17.65 18.53
N ASP A 170 11.28 -17.02 19.63
CA ASP A 170 11.98 -15.85 20.17
C ASP A 170 13.28 -16.24 20.88
N LEU A 171 14.37 -16.12 20.14
CA LEU A 171 15.73 -16.33 20.62
C LEU A 171 16.45 -15.00 20.90
N SER A 172 15.72 -13.89 21.07
CA SER A 172 16.30 -12.56 21.31
C SER A 172 17.18 -12.46 22.56
N GLN A 173 17.02 -13.40 23.51
CA GLN A 173 17.82 -13.49 24.73
C GLN A 173 18.92 -14.56 24.67
N ALA A 174 18.84 -15.51 23.74
CA ALA A 174 19.74 -16.65 23.66
C ALA A 174 21.04 -16.28 22.91
N SER A 175 21.89 -15.50 23.56
CA SER A 175 23.19 -15.05 22.99
C SER A 175 24.18 -16.19 22.68
N ASP A 176 23.98 -17.38 23.26
CA ASP A 176 24.85 -18.56 23.13
C ASP A 176 24.50 -19.46 21.93
N TRP A 177 23.47 -19.12 21.15
CA TRP A 177 22.91 -20.01 20.13
C TRP A 177 23.96 -20.52 19.12
N LEU A 178 24.86 -19.64 18.66
CA LEU A 178 25.89 -19.98 17.68
C LEU A 178 26.97 -20.87 18.30
N GLN A 179 27.39 -20.58 19.54
CA GLN A 179 28.38 -21.39 20.26
C GLN A 179 27.86 -22.81 20.51
N VAL A 180 26.61 -22.94 20.95
CA VAL A 180 26.03 -24.24 21.30
C VAL A 180 25.77 -25.08 20.05
N THR A 181 25.17 -24.50 19.00
CA THR A 181 24.92 -25.24 17.75
C THR A 181 26.22 -25.67 17.07
N ASN A 182 27.27 -24.84 17.14
CA ASN A 182 28.60 -25.16 16.64
C ASN A 182 29.29 -26.35 17.34
N MET A 183 28.83 -26.71 18.54
CA MET A 183 29.35 -27.87 19.29
C MET A 183 28.67 -29.18 18.93
N LEU A 184 27.62 -29.17 18.09
CA LEU A 184 26.87 -30.37 17.71
C LEU A 184 27.55 -31.09 16.52
N PRO A 185 28.24 -32.22 16.76
CA PRO A 185 29.11 -32.84 15.74
C PRO A 185 28.34 -33.54 14.61
N SER A 186 27.08 -33.89 14.84
CA SER A 186 26.25 -34.61 13.87
C SER A 186 25.33 -33.70 13.05
N LEU A 187 25.31 -32.39 13.32
CA LEU A 187 24.31 -31.48 12.76
C LEU A 187 24.49 -31.34 11.24
N VAL A 188 23.41 -31.62 10.51
CA VAL A 188 23.30 -31.57 9.04
C VAL A 188 22.42 -30.38 8.61
N GLU A 189 21.37 -30.08 9.37
CA GLU A 189 20.41 -29.03 9.06
C GLU A 189 20.09 -28.18 10.29
N LEU A 190 20.18 -26.86 10.12
CA LEU A 190 19.87 -25.87 11.14
C LEU A 190 18.93 -24.80 10.58
N ARG A 191 17.73 -24.67 11.17
CA ARG A 191 16.73 -23.67 10.81
C ARG A 191 16.34 -22.80 12.00
N LEU A 192 16.61 -21.51 11.89
CA LEU A 192 16.38 -20.47 12.90
C LEU A 192 15.76 -19.21 12.23
N SER A 193 14.86 -19.42 11.27
CA SER A 193 14.20 -18.32 10.55
C SER A 193 13.25 -17.56 11.48
N GLY A 194 13.21 -16.23 11.43
CA GLY A 194 12.23 -15.46 12.19
C GLY A 194 12.46 -15.48 13.71
N CYS A 195 13.71 -15.63 14.15
CA CYS A 195 14.04 -15.92 15.55
C CYS A 195 14.48 -14.73 16.41
N TYR A 196 14.48 -13.51 15.86
CA TYR A 196 15.00 -12.30 16.52
C TYR A 196 16.43 -12.45 17.03
N LEU A 197 17.25 -13.22 16.32
CA LEU A 197 18.61 -13.56 16.73
C LEU A 197 19.46 -12.31 16.95
N ASN A 198 20.14 -12.24 18.10
CA ASN A 198 21.07 -11.16 18.42
C ASN A 198 22.52 -11.67 18.35
N LEU A 199 23.36 -10.99 17.56
CA LEU A 199 24.79 -11.30 17.39
C LEU A 199 25.73 -10.43 18.24
N SER A 200 25.19 -9.55 19.09
CA SER A 200 26.00 -8.49 19.69
C SER A 200 27.17 -8.96 20.58
N VAL A 201 27.22 -10.22 21.06
CA VAL A 201 28.42 -10.77 21.75
C VAL A 201 28.44 -12.30 21.69
N SER A 202 29.59 -12.89 21.31
CA SER A 202 30.02 -14.32 21.34
C SER A 202 30.13 -15.08 20.00
N LEU A 203 31.10 -14.69 19.16
CA LEU A 203 31.59 -15.57 18.08
C LEU A 203 32.44 -16.70 18.68
N PRO A 204 32.26 -17.97 18.26
CA PRO A 204 33.15 -19.04 18.69
C PRO A 204 34.56 -18.85 18.11
N ASN A 205 35.60 -19.18 18.91
CA ASN A 205 37.01 -19.08 18.48
C ASN A 205 37.34 -20.01 17.29
N MET A 206 36.55 -21.07 17.07
CA MET A 206 36.66 -22.01 15.96
C MET A 206 35.26 -22.46 15.51
N VAL A 207 35.04 -22.49 14.19
CA VAL A 207 33.80 -23.02 13.58
C VAL A 207 33.99 -24.51 13.32
N ASN A 208 33.11 -25.36 13.86
CA ASN A 208 33.19 -26.83 13.85
C ASN A 208 31.95 -27.50 13.20
N PHE A 209 31.24 -26.77 12.33
CA PHE A 209 30.14 -27.31 11.52
C PHE A 209 30.66 -28.21 10.38
N THR A 210 31.17 -29.39 10.71
CA THR A 210 31.83 -30.29 9.73
C THR A 210 30.87 -31.04 8.83
N ARG A 211 29.60 -31.23 9.24
CA ARG A 211 28.56 -31.98 8.50
C ARG A 211 27.40 -31.12 8.01
N LEU A 212 27.38 -29.82 8.35
CA LEU A 212 26.27 -28.94 8.06
C LEU A 212 26.11 -28.77 6.54
N ALA A 213 24.94 -29.13 6.03
CA ALA A 213 24.59 -29.07 4.62
C ALA A 213 23.46 -28.06 4.35
N ALA A 214 22.64 -27.72 5.33
CA ALA A 214 21.55 -26.76 5.20
C ALA A 214 21.53 -25.77 6.37
N LEU A 215 21.48 -24.48 6.04
CA LEU A 215 21.39 -23.39 7.00
C LEU A 215 20.30 -22.40 6.57
N ASP A 216 19.33 -22.15 7.45
CA ASP A 216 18.33 -21.10 7.31
C ASP A 216 18.34 -20.20 8.55
N ILE A 217 18.70 -18.93 8.36
CA ILE A 217 18.67 -17.89 9.41
C ILE A 217 17.95 -16.64 8.91
N SER A 218 17.05 -16.80 7.94
CA SER A 218 16.28 -15.73 7.32
C SER A 218 15.34 -15.00 8.30
N VAL A 219 14.81 -13.85 7.92
CA VAL A 219 13.81 -13.07 8.69
C VAL A 219 14.31 -12.70 10.09
N ASN A 220 15.59 -12.33 10.21
CA ASN A 220 16.20 -11.90 11.47
C ASN A 220 16.64 -10.42 11.43
N TRP A 221 15.91 -9.54 10.73
CA TRP A 221 16.25 -8.11 10.61
C TRP A 221 16.13 -7.33 11.94
N PRO A 222 17.11 -6.46 12.30
CA PRO A 222 18.43 -6.30 11.68
C PRO A 222 19.46 -7.26 12.32
N PHE A 223 20.05 -8.13 11.51
CA PHE A 223 21.08 -9.08 11.94
C PHE A 223 22.51 -8.52 11.79
N GLY A 224 22.72 -7.55 10.88
CA GLY A 224 23.98 -6.82 10.68
C GLY A 224 24.96 -7.51 9.71
N SER A 225 25.71 -6.73 8.91
CA SER A 225 26.51 -7.22 7.78
C SER A 225 27.92 -7.75 8.13
N SER A 226 28.61 -7.18 9.13
CA SER A 226 30.05 -7.45 9.35
C SER A 226 30.36 -8.70 10.16
N LEU A 227 29.43 -9.19 10.99
CA LEU A 227 29.66 -10.33 11.91
C LEU A 227 29.19 -11.67 11.34
N LEU A 228 28.20 -11.68 10.45
CA LEU A 228 27.64 -12.89 9.84
C LEU A 228 28.63 -13.60 8.89
N ILE A 229 29.43 -12.84 8.13
CA ILE A 229 30.25 -13.40 7.02
C ILE A 229 31.45 -14.22 7.53
N ASN A 230 32.08 -13.80 8.65
CA ASN A 230 33.38 -14.35 9.06
C ASN A 230 33.33 -15.83 9.47
N TRP A 231 32.29 -16.25 10.18
CA TRP A 231 32.15 -17.64 10.59
C TRP A 231 31.51 -18.48 9.47
N LEU A 232 30.57 -17.90 8.73
CA LEU A 232 29.85 -18.57 7.66
C LEU A 232 30.80 -19.03 6.54
N SER A 233 31.78 -18.21 6.16
CA SER A 233 32.77 -18.56 5.13
C SER A 233 33.61 -19.80 5.46
N SER A 234 33.61 -20.25 6.72
CA SER A 234 34.33 -21.45 7.16
C SER A 234 33.54 -22.75 6.86
N ILE A 235 32.26 -22.65 6.47
CA ILE A 235 31.36 -23.81 6.26
C ILE A 235 31.23 -24.12 4.76
N THR A 236 32.27 -24.74 4.18
CA THR A 236 32.34 -24.98 2.72
C THR A 236 31.44 -26.11 2.21
N GLY A 237 30.91 -26.95 3.10
CA GLY A 237 30.06 -28.10 2.78
C GLY A 237 28.58 -27.79 2.52
N LEU A 238 28.16 -26.53 2.66
CA LEU A 238 26.76 -26.13 2.53
C LEU A 238 26.20 -26.39 1.11
N ARG A 239 24.97 -26.90 1.07
CA ARG A 239 24.16 -27.11 -0.12
C ARG A 239 22.94 -26.19 -0.17
N PHE A 240 22.41 -25.80 0.98
CA PHE A 240 21.28 -24.88 1.12
C PHE A 240 21.66 -23.75 2.06
N LEU A 241 21.52 -22.51 1.60
CA LEU A 241 21.78 -21.31 2.38
C LEU A 241 20.66 -20.29 2.18
N ASN A 242 19.96 -19.94 3.27
CA ASN A 242 18.94 -18.91 3.27
C ASN A 242 19.27 -17.80 4.28
N LEU A 243 19.53 -16.60 3.75
CA LEU A 243 19.86 -15.36 4.46
C LEU A 243 18.90 -14.23 4.08
N GLY A 244 17.69 -14.57 3.62
CA GLY A 244 16.70 -13.58 3.22
C GLY A 244 16.24 -12.71 4.39
N ASN A 245 16.00 -11.41 4.18
CA ASN A 245 15.48 -10.49 5.21
C ASN A 245 16.30 -10.45 6.52
N CYS A 246 17.64 -10.37 6.40
CA CYS A 246 18.56 -10.29 7.53
C CYS A 246 19.15 -8.88 7.73
N GLY A 247 18.99 -7.98 6.76
CA GLY A 247 19.59 -6.65 6.78
C GLY A 247 21.07 -6.60 6.47
N ILE A 248 21.49 -7.50 5.59
CA ILE A 248 22.82 -7.49 5.01
C ILE A 248 22.90 -6.31 4.04
N SER A 249 23.96 -5.50 4.16
CA SER A 249 24.24 -4.36 3.30
C SER A 249 25.62 -4.45 2.67
N GLY A 250 25.84 -3.74 1.56
CA GLY A 250 27.09 -3.78 0.81
C GLY A 250 27.06 -4.81 -0.32
N PRO A 251 28.22 -5.31 -0.78
CA PRO A 251 28.27 -6.30 -1.86
C PRO A 251 27.87 -7.70 -1.40
N ILE A 252 27.51 -8.56 -2.35
CA ILE A 252 27.37 -10.00 -2.09
C ILE A 252 28.70 -10.52 -1.49
N PRO A 253 28.68 -11.16 -0.30
CA PRO A 253 29.91 -11.53 0.41
C PRO A 253 30.82 -12.47 -0.39
N SER A 254 32.09 -12.09 -0.56
CA SER A 254 33.09 -12.93 -1.26
C SER A 254 33.40 -14.24 -0.54
N GLY A 255 33.13 -14.34 0.77
CA GLY A 255 33.28 -15.58 1.53
C GLY A 255 32.43 -16.75 1.01
N LEU A 256 31.38 -16.47 0.23
CA LEU A 256 30.54 -17.49 -0.39
C LEU A 256 31.21 -18.17 -1.59
N GLU A 257 32.24 -17.56 -2.21
CA GLU A 257 32.94 -18.09 -3.39
C GLU A 257 33.48 -19.52 -3.18
N ASN A 258 33.91 -19.84 -1.95
CA ASN A 258 34.48 -21.14 -1.61
C ASN A 258 33.43 -22.25 -1.36
N MET A 259 32.13 -21.93 -1.35
CA MET A 259 31.05 -22.87 -1.07
C MET A 259 30.55 -23.57 -2.34
N THR A 260 31.43 -24.31 -3.01
CA THR A 260 31.14 -24.90 -4.32
C THR A 260 30.08 -26.01 -4.32
N SER A 261 29.64 -26.46 -3.15
CA SER A 261 28.57 -27.47 -2.98
C SER A 261 27.15 -26.87 -3.00
N LEU A 262 27.03 -25.54 -3.06
CA LEU A 262 25.75 -24.86 -3.01
C LEU A 262 24.84 -25.26 -4.18
N THR A 263 23.60 -25.59 -3.80
CA THR A 263 22.49 -25.91 -4.70
C THR A 263 21.35 -24.91 -4.56
N HIS A 264 21.22 -24.25 -3.41
CA HIS A 264 20.18 -23.26 -3.15
C HIS A 264 20.80 -22.08 -2.39
N VAL A 265 20.60 -20.87 -2.91
CA VAL A 265 21.06 -19.62 -2.30
C VAL A 265 19.93 -18.61 -2.30
N ASP A 266 19.54 -18.14 -1.12
CA ASP A 266 18.58 -17.06 -0.94
C ASP A 266 19.21 -15.92 -0.15
N LEU A 267 19.32 -14.75 -0.80
CA LEU A 267 19.80 -13.49 -0.23
C LEU A 267 18.74 -12.38 -0.37
N SER A 268 17.47 -12.74 -0.54
CA SER A 268 16.39 -11.80 -0.85
C SER A 268 16.09 -10.81 0.28
N ARG A 269 15.40 -9.71 -0.02
CA ARG A 269 14.93 -8.70 0.96
C ARG A 269 16.05 -8.17 1.85
N ASN A 270 17.21 -7.88 1.28
CA ASN A 270 18.36 -7.30 1.97
C ASN A 270 18.67 -5.91 1.37
N SER A 271 19.78 -5.29 1.79
CA SER A 271 20.25 -4.00 1.30
C SER A 271 21.53 -4.14 0.46
N LEU A 272 21.64 -5.22 -0.33
CA LEU A 272 22.81 -5.47 -1.16
C LEU A 272 22.86 -4.47 -2.31
N ASN A 273 23.99 -3.77 -2.52
CA ASN A 273 24.05 -2.59 -3.39
C ASN A 273 25.21 -2.57 -4.39
N SER A 274 25.67 -3.76 -4.81
CA SER A 274 26.76 -3.95 -5.78
C SER A 274 26.30 -4.65 -7.05
N SER A 275 27.22 -4.90 -7.98
CA SER A 275 27.00 -5.85 -9.06
C SER A 275 26.99 -7.30 -8.57
N ILE A 276 26.34 -8.17 -9.35
CA ILE A 276 26.40 -9.62 -9.14
C ILE A 276 27.83 -10.09 -9.45
N PRO A 277 28.52 -10.74 -8.50
CA PRO A 277 29.91 -11.13 -8.70
C PRO A 277 30.05 -12.32 -9.67
N HIS A 278 31.05 -12.26 -10.56
CA HIS A 278 31.26 -13.28 -11.59
C HIS A 278 31.44 -14.71 -11.05
N TRP A 279 32.06 -14.87 -9.87
CA TRP A 279 32.27 -16.19 -9.27
C TRP A 279 30.96 -16.94 -8.99
N LEU A 280 29.83 -16.24 -8.82
CA LEU A 280 28.52 -16.87 -8.58
C LEU A 280 28.12 -17.79 -9.75
N TYR A 281 28.50 -17.41 -10.97
CA TYR A 281 28.21 -18.18 -12.19
C TYR A 281 29.06 -19.46 -12.32
N HIS A 282 30.03 -19.69 -11.44
CA HIS A 282 30.82 -20.93 -11.42
C HIS A 282 30.11 -22.10 -10.73
N PHE A 283 29.02 -21.85 -9.97
CA PHE A 283 28.27 -22.89 -9.28
C PHE A 283 27.37 -23.69 -10.22
N ARG A 284 27.97 -24.61 -10.97
CA ARG A 284 27.24 -25.45 -11.95
C ARG A 284 26.15 -26.33 -11.33
N GLY A 285 26.27 -26.65 -10.04
CA GLY A 285 25.29 -27.42 -9.26
C GLY A 285 24.17 -26.59 -8.64
N LEU A 286 24.13 -25.27 -8.87
CA LEU A 286 23.11 -24.40 -8.33
C LEU A 286 21.76 -24.67 -9.01
N ASN A 287 20.73 -24.96 -8.20
CA ASN A 287 19.35 -25.23 -8.60
C ASN A 287 18.44 -24.01 -8.37
N SER A 288 18.67 -23.24 -7.30
CA SER A 288 17.87 -22.06 -6.98
C SER A 288 18.75 -20.88 -6.58
N LEU A 289 18.47 -19.72 -7.16
CA LEU A 289 19.11 -18.45 -6.84
C LEU A 289 18.04 -17.37 -6.62
N ASN A 290 17.92 -16.87 -5.39
CA ASN A 290 16.99 -15.80 -5.04
C ASN A 290 17.75 -14.57 -4.52
N LEU A 291 17.66 -13.47 -5.28
CA LEU A 291 18.23 -12.16 -5.01
C LEU A 291 17.15 -11.06 -4.98
N TYR A 292 15.88 -11.44 -4.91
CA TYR A 292 14.71 -10.55 -4.90
C TYR A 292 14.86 -9.40 -3.89
N TYR A 293 14.37 -8.20 -4.23
CA TYR A 293 14.27 -7.05 -3.31
C TYR A 293 15.61 -6.67 -2.68
N ASN A 294 16.51 -6.15 -3.51
CA ASN A 294 17.81 -5.60 -3.11
C ASN A 294 18.08 -4.32 -3.94
N TYR A 295 19.28 -3.76 -3.83
CA TYR A 295 19.74 -2.60 -4.63
C TYR A 295 20.86 -3.01 -5.61
N LEU A 296 20.85 -4.25 -6.13
CA LEU A 296 21.90 -4.76 -7.01
C LEU A 296 21.93 -3.99 -8.34
N ARG A 297 23.12 -3.69 -8.84
CA ARG A 297 23.36 -2.81 -10.02
C ARG A 297 24.13 -3.50 -11.13
N GLY A 298 24.18 -2.89 -12.31
CA GLY A 298 24.98 -3.35 -13.43
C GLY A 298 24.35 -4.50 -14.20
N ALA A 299 25.08 -5.01 -15.19
CA ALA A 299 24.55 -6.01 -16.12
C ALA A 299 24.63 -7.44 -15.60
N ILE A 300 23.63 -8.25 -15.98
CA ILE A 300 23.67 -9.70 -15.80
C ILE A 300 24.73 -10.26 -16.77
N SER A 301 25.69 -11.04 -16.27
CA SER A 301 26.77 -11.58 -17.12
C SER A 301 26.27 -12.68 -18.07
N ASP A 302 26.86 -12.75 -19.27
CA ASP A 302 26.71 -13.89 -20.18
C ASP A 302 27.21 -15.22 -19.58
N ASP A 303 27.98 -15.19 -18.48
CA ASP A 303 28.37 -16.39 -17.74
C ASP A 303 27.20 -17.11 -17.06
N ILE A 304 26.02 -16.48 -16.95
CA ILE A 304 24.83 -17.10 -16.35
C ILE A 304 24.47 -18.45 -17.00
N GLY A 305 24.81 -18.64 -18.28
CA GLY A 305 24.66 -19.91 -18.99
C GLY A 305 25.52 -21.07 -18.46
N ASN A 306 26.44 -20.83 -17.52
CA ASN A 306 27.23 -21.86 -16.84
C ASN A 306 26.46 -22.56 -15.71
N LEU A 307 25.35 -21.99 -15.24
CA LEU A 307 24.51 -22.54 -14.17
C LEU A 307 23.62 -23.68 -14.68
N THR A 308 24.20 -24.74 -15.24
CA THR A 308 23.46 -25.75 -16.02
C THR A 308 22.39 -26.54 -15.25
N SER A 309 22.48 -26.60 -13.92
CA SER A 309 21.48 -27.26 -13.07
C SER A 309 20.36 -26.32 -12.57
N ILE A 310 20.41 -25.03 -12.92
CA ILE A 310 19.49 -24.03 -12.37
C ILE A 310 18.06 -24.30 -12.82
N VAL A 311 17.16 -24.27 -11.84
CA VAL A 311 15.71 -24.49 -11.98
C VAL A 311 14.96 -23.17 -11.77
N SER A 312 15.36 -22.38 -10.79
CA SER A 312 14.71 -21.10 -10.46
C SER A 312 15.72 -19.98 -10.28
N ILE A 313 15.42 -18.82 -10.86
CA ILE A 313 16.17 -17.58 -10.70
C ILE A 313 15.17 -16.46 -10.37
N ASP A 314 15.33 -15.80 -9.23
CA ASP A 314 14.65 -14.54 -8.93
C ASP A 314 15.68 -13.45 -8.68
N MET A 315 15.67 -12.42 -9.52
CA MET A 315 16.48 -11.20 -9.37
C MET A 315 15.61 -9.93 -9.44
N SER A 316 14.31 -10.08 -9.20
CA SER A 316 13.34 -8.99 -9.33
C SER A 316 13.46 -7.94 -8.23
N GLN A 317 12.92 -6.75 -8.47
CA GLN A 317 13.01 -5.57 -7.58
C GLN A 317 14.47 -5.25 -7.20
N ASN A 318 15.26 -4.91 -8.22
CA ASN A 318 16.65 -4.48 -8.11
C ASN A 318 16.92 -3.29 -9.07
N GLU A 319 18.17 -2.87 -9.19
CA GLU A 319 18.62 -1.82 -10.11
C GLU A 319 19.49 -2.40 -11.24
N LEU A 320 19.22 -3.64 -11.68
CA LEU A 320 20.00 -4.29 -12.75
C LEU A 320 19.75 -3.61 -14.09
N GLU A 321 20.82 -3.47 -14.88
CA GLU A 321 20.83 -2.68 -16.13
C GLU A 321 21.27 -3.54 -17.32
N GLY A 322 21.09 -3.02 -18.53
CA GLY A 322 21.56 -3.68 -19.75
C GLY A 322 20.73 -4.90 -20.16
N ARG A 323 21.20 -5.61 -21.18
CA ARG A 323 20.42 -6.64 -21.86
C ARG A 323 20.41 -7.96 -21.13
N ILE A 324 19.35 -8.74 -21.33
CA ILE A 324 19.29 -10.11 -20.83
C ILE A 324 20.28 -10.98 -21.62
N PRO A 325 21.16 -11.73 -20.95
CA PRO A 325 22.16 -12.60 -21.57
C PRO A 325 21.63 -13.62 -22.59
N ARG A 326 22.36 -13.77 -23.70
CA ARG A 326 21.99 -14.75 -24.72
C ARG A 326 22.24 -16.19 -24.32
N SER A 327 23.07 -16.39 -23.30
CA SER A 327 23.47 -17.70 -22.80
C SER A 327 22.38 -18.40 -22.00
N ILE A 328 21.32 -17.70 -21.57
CA ILE A 328 20.15 -18.28 -20.89
C ILE A 328 19.52 -19.42 -21.70
N LYS A 329 19.59 -19.36 -23.04
CA LYS A 329 19.10 -20.42 -23.93
C LYS A 329 19.72 -21.81 -23.67
N LYS A 330 20.85 -21.87 -22.96
CA LYS A 330 21.58 -23.10 -22.58
C LYS A 330 21.06 -23.76 -21.30
N LEU A 331 20.19 -23.08 -20.53
CA LEU A 331 19.74 -23.54 -19.21
C LEU A 331 18.54 -24.48 -19.37
N CYS A 332 18.81 -25.78 -19.47
CA CYS A 332 17.78 -26.76 -19.82
C CYS A 332 16.94 -27.29 -18.67
N SER A 333 17.36 -27.00 -17.44
CA SER A 333 16.59 -27.27 -16.22
C SER A 333 15.76 -26.08 -15.77
N LEU A 334 15.90 -24.91 -16.40
CA LEU A 334 15.26 -23.67 -15.96
C LEU A 334 13.75 -23.77 -16.14
N GLU A 335 13.02 -23.71 -15.03
CA GLU A 335 11.56 -23.73 -14.96
C GLU A 335 10.98 -22.36 -14.62
N ALA A 336 11.66 -21.54 -13.80
CA ALA A 336 11.18 -20.23 -13.40
C ALA A 336 12.28 -19.16 -13.49
N ILE A 337 11.95 -18.02 -14.08
CA ILE A 337 12.82 -16.84 -14.07
C ILE A 337 12.00 -15.56 -13.86
N ASN A 338 12.38 -14.80 -12.84
CA ASN A 338 11.79 -13.52 -12.50
C ASN A 338 12.86 -12.41 -12.52
N LEU A 339 12.70 -11.46 -13.42
CA LEU A 339 13.58 -10.29 -13.57
C LEU A 339 12.80 -8.98 -13.39
N ALA A 340 11.55 -9.03 -12.92
CA ALA A 340 10.65 -7.89 -12.89
C ALA A 340 11.20 -6.72 -12.06
N TYR A 341 10.74 -5.50 -12.33
CA TYR A 341 11.19 -4.28 -11.63
C TYR A 341 12.71 -4.11 -11.64
N ASN A 342 13.29 -4.05 -12.84
CA ASN A 342 14.70 -3.76 -13.09
C ASN A 342 14.83 -2.73 -14.24
N ARG A 343 16.04 -2.27 -14.55
CA ARG A 343 16.33 -1.24 -15.56
C ARG A 343 16.94 -1.81 -16.85
N LEU A 344 16.49 -2.98 -17.28
CA LEU A 344 17.11 -3.75 -18.37
C LEU A 344 17.05 -3.01 -19.73
N SER A 345 15.96 -2.30 -20.02
CA SER A 345 15.79 -1.49 -21.25
C SER A 345 16.09 -2.28 -22.55
N ASP A 346 15.62 -3.53 -22.62
CA ASP A 346 15.85 -4.42 -23.76
C ASP A 346 14.79 -4.22 -24.86
N THR A 347 14.90 -5.02 -25.92
CA THR A 347 13.92 -5.13 -27.01
C THR A 347 13.17 -6.45 -26.93
N SER A 348 12.00 -6.55 -27.55
CA SER A 348 11.15 -7.75 -27.53
C SER A 348 11.83 -9.02 -28.08
N ASP A 349 12.88 -8.84 -28.88
CA ASP A 349 13.84 -9.87 -29.31
C ASP A 349 14.38 -10.71 -28.15
N VAL A 350 14.39 -10.15 -26.94
CA VAL A 350 14.87 -10.79 -25.71
C VAL A 350 14.17 -12.10 -25.42
N LEU A 351 12.90 -12.22 -25.80
CA LEU A 351 12.13 -13.46 -25.67
C LEU A 351 12.75 -14.62 -26.45
N GLN A 352 13.54 -14.32 -27.50
CA GLN A 352 14.26 -15.35 -28.26
C GLN A 352 15.32 -16.08 -27.43
N MET A 353 15.80 -15.48 -26.33
CA MET A 353 16.78 -16.13 -25.47
C MET A 353 16.20 -17.33 -24.72
N PHE A 354 14.87 -17.43 -24.62
CA PHE A 354 14.19 -18.56 -24.00
C PHE A 354 13.81 -19.68 -25.00
N PHE A 355 13.97 -19.45 -26.32
CA PHE A 355 13.61 -20.44 -27.35
C PHE A 355 14.63 -21.58 -27.54
N GLY A 356 15.70 -21.60 -26.73
CA GLY A 356 16.59 -22.75 -26.60
C GLY A 356 15.92 -23.86 -25.78
N CYS A 357 16.55 -24.28 -24.70
CA CYS A 357 15.98 -25.32 -23.85
C CYS A 357 14.67 -24.91 -23.14
N GLY A 358 14.45 -23.60 -22.93
CA GLY A 358 13.26 -23.07 -22.26
C GLY A 358 11.93 -23.44 -22.92
N VAL A 359 11.92 -23.81 -24.21
CA VAL A 359 10.74 -24.30 -24.94
C VAL A 359 10.04 -25.46 -24.23
N HIS A 360 10.81 -26.31 -23.54
CA HIS A 360 10.31 -27.53 -22.90
C HIS A 360 10.27 -27.44 -21.37
N SER A 361 11.13 -26.63 -20.75
CA SER A 361 11.27 -26.56 -19.30
C SER A 361 10.57 -25.36 -18.67
N LEU A 362 10.54 -24.20 -19.35
CA LEU A 362 10.12 -22.94 -18.73
C LEU A 362 8.61 -22.92 -18.48
N ARG A 363 8.25 -22.67 -17.23
CA ARG A 363 6.87 -22.61 -16.70
C ARG A 363 6.49 -21.19 -16.33
N ASP A 364 7.39 -20.47 -15.64
CA ASP A 364 7.12 -19.14 -15.12
C ASP A 364 8.15 -18.14 -15.66
N LEU A 365 7.66 -17.15 -16.40
CA LEU A 365 8.48 -16.07 -16.97
C LEU A 365 7.90 -14.73 -16.56
N ASP A 366 8.66 -13.97 -15.76
CA ASP A 366 8.28 -12.62 -15.37
C ASP A 366 9.35 -11.60 -15.79
N LEU A 367 8.95 -10.72 -16.71
CA LEU A 367 9.74 -9.61 -17.23
C LEU A 367 8.99 -8.27 -17.02
N GLY A 368 8.10 -8.21 -16.03
CA GLY A 368 7.30 -7.02 -15.76
C GLY A 368 8.14 -5.81 -15.34
N ASN A 369 7.73 -4.60 -15.71
CA ASN A 369 8.42 -3.37 -15.30
C ASN A 369 9.94 -3.38 -15.56
N CYS A 370 10.34 -3.71 -16.79
CA CYS A 370 11.74 -3.81 -17.21
C CYS A 370 12.13 -2.79 -18.30
N SER A 371 11.19 -1.91 -18.68
CA SER A 371 11.32 -0.96 -19.78
C SER A 371 11.62 -1.62 -21.15
N ILE A 372 11.10 -2.83 -21.39
CA ILE A 372 11.31 -3.57 -22.64
C ILE A 372 10.40 -3.01 -23.73
N SER A 373 10.95 -2.76 -24.93
CA SER A 373 10.22 -2.16 -26.06
C SER A 373 10.15 -3.06 -27.30
N GLY A 374 9.27 -2.72 -28.25
CA GLY A 374 9.13 -3.41 -29.53
C GLY A 374 8.03 -4.48 -29.58
N PRO A 375 7.80 -5.12 -30.75
CA PRO A 375 6.63 -5.97 -30.96
C PRO A 375 6.81 -7.38 -30.42
N LEU A 376 5.75 -7.96 -29.81
CA LEU A 376 5.79 -9.34 -29.34
C LEU A 376 6.02 -10.33 -30.50
N PRO A 377 7.04 -11.20 -30.43
CA PRO A 377 7.38 -12.09 -31.53
C PRO A 377 6.39 -13.25 -31.63
N LYS A 378 5.99 -13.61 -32.86
CA LYS A 378 5.12 -14.78 -33.13
C LYS A 378 5.69 -16.11 -32.60
N SER A 379 7.01 -16.19 -32.44
CA SER A 379 7.67 -17.36 -31.87
C SER A 379 7.39 -17.56 -30.38
N LEU A 380 6.78 -16.58 -29.69
CA LEU A 380 6.38 -16.70 -28.27
C LEU A 380 5.52 -17.95 -28.00
N GLY A 381 4.63 -18.31 -28.94
CA GLY A 381 3.79 -19.51 -28.84
C GLY A 381 4.57 -20.84 -28.78
N ARG A 382 5.89 -20.82 -29.06
CA ARG A 382 6.74 -22.00 -28.93
C ARG A 382 6.99 -22.40 -27.47
N LEU A 383 6.85 -21.50 -26.50
CA LEU A 383 7.11 -21.77 -25.08
C LEU A 383 5.95 -22.57 -24.43
N SER A 384 5.64 -23.74 -24.99
CA SER A 384 4.45 -24.55 -24.69
C SER A 384 4.35 -25.09 -23.25
N SER A 385 5.43 -25.00 -22.48
CA SER A 385 5.44 -25.39 -21.06
C SER A 385 4.99 -24.28 -20.11
N LEU A 386 4.84 -23.04 -20.58
CA LEU A 386 4.47 -21.90 -19.74
C LEU A 386 3.11 -22.10 -19.05
N THR A 387 3.13 -21.88 -17.74
CA THR A 387 1.98 -21.77 -16.84
C THR A 387 1.71 -20.32 -16.45
N SER A 388 2.77 -19.50 -16.37
CA SER A 388 2.70 -18.10 -15.96
C SER A 388 3.55 -17.24 -16.90
N LEU A 389 2.95 -16.21 -17.50
CA LEU A 389 3.65 -15.23 -18.33
C LEU A 389 3.29 -13.81 -17.91
N SER A 390 4.29 -13.07 -17.46
CA SER A 390 4.16 -11.69 -17.02
C SER A 390 5.08 -10.77 -17.82
N LEU A 391 4.46 -9.82 -18.52
CA LEU A 391 5.08 -8.81 -19.40
C LEU A 391 4.57 -7.39 -19.07
N TYR A 392 3.85 -7.23 -17.96
CA TYR A 392 3.15 -6.00 -17.57
C TYR A 392 4.09 -4.81 -17.32
N PHE A 393 3.58 -3.58 -17.38
CA PHE A 393 4.35 -2.33 -17.21
C PHE A 393 5.61 -2.28 -18.10
N ASN A 394 5.47 -2.48 -19.39
CA ASN A 394 6.57 -2.36 -20.34
C ASN A 394 6.19 -1.42 -21.49
N GLN A 395 7.01 -1.41 -22.54
CA GLN A 395 6.83 -0.62 -23.74
C GLN A 395 6.59 -1.51 -24.97
N PHE A 396 6.01 -2.71 -24.77
CA PHE A 396 5.68 -3.60 -25.88
C PHE A 396 4.63 -2.95 -26.77
N ASN A 397 4.85 -2.94 -28.09
CA ASN A 397 3.97 -2.30 -29.08
C ASN A 397 3.50 -3.26 -30.17
N GLY A 398 2.71 -2.76 -31.12
CA GLY A 398 2.15 -3.59 -32.19
C GLY A 398 1.10 -4.57 -31.68
N THR A 399 0.84 -5.65 -32.42
CA THR A 399 -0.28 -6.57 -32.14
C THR A 399 0.08 -7.68 -31.17
N LEU A 400 -0.88 -8.10 -30.34
CA LEU A 400 -0.81 -9.38 -29.62
C LEU A 400 -0.75 -10.54 -30.64
N PRO A 401 0.29 -11.40 -30.65
CA PRO A 401 0.40 -12.44 -31.67
C PRO A 401 -0.57 -13.59 -31.40
N GLU A 402 -1.32 -14.02 -32.42
CA GLU A 402 -2.28 -15.15 -32.36
C GLU A 402 -1.68 -16.45 -31.79
N THR A 403 -0.37 -16.65 -31.98
CA THR A 403 0.38 -17.78 -31.44
C THR A 403 0.36 -17.88 -29.92
N ILE A 404 -0.01 -16.81 -29.20
CA ILE A 404 -0.23 -16.89 -27.75
C ILE A 404 -1.31 -17.92 -27.40
N GLY A 405 -2.31 -18.10 -28.27
CA GLY A 405 -3.36 -19.11 -28.13
C GLY A 405 -2.88 -20.55 -28.22
N GLN A 406 -1.58 -20.79 -28.49
CA GLN A 406 -0.96 -22.12 -28.50
C GLN A 406 -0.42 -22.55 -27.13
N LEU A 407 -0.34 -21.64 -26.15
CA LEU A 407 0.21 -21.89 -24.82
C LEU A 407 -0.81 -22.65 -23.94
N SER A 408 -1.07 -23.92 -24.24
CA SER A 408 -2.19 -24.67 -23.66
C SER A 408 -2.11 -24.93 -22.15
N LYS A 409 -0.93 -24.81 -21.54
CA LYS A 409 -0.73 -24.93 -20.09
C LYS A 409 -0.88 -23.60 -19.35
N LEU A 410 -1.03 -22.48 -20.04
CA LEU A 410 -1.02 -21.15 -19.46
C LEU A 410 -2.22 -20.97 -18.52
N GLU A 411 -1.92 -20.62 -17.28
CA GLU A 411 -2.89 -20.35 -16.21
C GLU A 411 -3.01 -18.87 -15.90
N LYS A 412 -1.89 -18.13 -16.02
CA LYS A 412 -1.81 -16.71 -15.67
C LYS A 412 -1.12 -15.92 -16.77
N LEU A 413 -1.75 -14.83 -17.21
CA LEU A 413 -1.24 -13.96 -18.26
C LEU A 413 -1.38 -12.49 -17.85
N TRP A 414 -0.26 -11.79 -17.75
CA TRP A 414 -0.20 -10.34 -17.54
C TRP A 414 0.49 -9.67 -18.72
N ILE A 415 -0.27 -8.91 -19.50
CA ILE A 415 0.21 -8.07 -20.61
C ILE A 415 -0.20 -6.61 -20.44
N GLY A 416 -0.79 -6.27 -19.29
CA GLY A 416 -1.29 -4.93 -19.00
C GLY A 416 -0.21 -3.85 -18.98
N ASP A 417 -0.61 -2.59 -19.02
CA ASP A 417 0.29 -1.42 -19.02
C ASP A 417 1.39 -1.52 -20.07
N ASN A 418 0.98 -1.60 -21.33
CA ASN A 418 1.84 -1.65 -22.50
C ASN A 418 1.26 -0.77 -23.63
N MET A 419 1.88 -0.81 -24.81
CA MET A 419 1.42 -0.09 -26.01
C MET A 419 0.87 -1.06 -27.08
N LEU A 420 0.33 -2.21 -26.66
CA LEU A 420 -0.22 -3.20 -27.60
C LEU A 420 -1.51 -2.68 -28.23
N GLU A 421 -1.65 -2.83 -29.54
CA GLU A 421 -2.78 -2.33 -30.32
C GLU A 421 -3.32 -3.36 -31.30
N GLY A 422 -4.45 -3.05 -31.92
CA GLY A 422 -5.08 -3.90 -32.93
C GLY A 422 -6.12 -4.86 -32.36
N VAL A 423 -6.48 -5.87 -33.14
CA VAL A 423 -7.66 -6.72 -32.88
C VAL A 423 -7.25 -8.03 -32.21
N VAL A 424 -7.87 -8.30 -31.07
CA VAL A 424 -7.86 -9.59 -30.36
C VAL A 424 -9.16 -10.33 -30.67
N SER A 425 -9.05 -11.58 -31.08
CA SER A 425 -10.15 -12.48 -31.48
C SER A 425 -10.07 -13.82 -30.75
N GLU A 426 -11.02 -14.72 -31.00
CA GLU A 426 -11.08 -16.06 -30.41
C GLU A 426 -9.81 -16.89 -30.65
N VAL A 427 -9.09 -16.64 -31.75
CA VAL A 427 -7.85 -17.36 -32.10
C VAL A 427 -6.76 -17.17 -31.05
N HIS A 428 -6.69 -15.98 -30.44
CA HIS A 428 -5.72 -15.66 -29.39
C HIS A 428 -5.96 -16.47 -28.10
N PHE A 429 -7.15 -17.04 -27.95
CA PHE A 429 -7.59 -17.75 -26.75
C PHE A 429 -7.85 -19.24 -27.00
N ALA A 430 -7.72 -19.72 -28.24
CA ALA A 430 -8.30 -20.98 -28.70
C ALA A 430 -7.95 -22.21 -27.85
N ASN A 431 -6.69 -22.35 -27.41
CA ASN A 431 -6.24 -23.50 -26.59
C ASN A 431 -5.95 -23.15 -25.13
N LEU A 432 -6.31 -21.96 -24.65
CA LEU A 432 -5.96 -21.51 -23.29
C LEU A 432 -6.93 -22.06 -22.22
N SER A 433 -7.22 -23.36 -22.22
CA SER A 433 -8.27 -23.95 -21.36
C SER A 433 -7.98 -23.87 -19.85
N ASN A 434 -6.71 -23.71 -19.48
CA ASN A 434 -6.29 -23.62 -18.09
C ASN A 434 -6.24 -22.18 -17.56
N LEU A 435 -6.53 -21.17 -18.40
CA LEU A 435 -6.40 -19.76 -18.02
C LEU A 435 -7.38 -19.41 -16.89
N ARG A 436 -6.85 -18.82 -15.82
CA ARG A 436 -7.60 -18.40 -14.63
C ARG A 436 -7.44 -16.91 -14.36
N ILE A 437 -6.27 -16.35 -14.66
CA ILE A 437 -5.93 -14.97 -14.37
C ILE A 437 -5.52 -14.29 -15.66
N PHE A 438 -6.24 -13.22 -16.03
CA PHE A 438 -5.91 -12.42 -17.19
C PHE A 438 -5.94 -10.92 -16.90
N TYR A 439 -4.77 -10.29 -16.96
CA TYR A 439 -4.55 -8.86 -16.87
C TYR A 439 -4.10 -8.33 -18.23
N GLY A 440 -5.04 -7.75 -18.97
CA GLY A 440 -4.80 -7.14 -20.28
C GLY A 440 -4.85 -5.62 -20.28
N ASP A 441 -5.27 -5.03 -19.17
CA ASP A 441 -5.59 -3.61 -18.97
C ASP A 441 -4.55 -2.61 -19.48
N ASN A 442 -4.98 -1.36 -19.71
CA ASN A 442 -4.12 -0.27 -20.16
C ASN A 442 -3.34 -0.59 -21.45
N ASN A 443 -4.03 -1.20 -22.41
CA ASN A 443 -3.60 -1.35 -23.79
C ASN A 443 -4.74 -0.92 -24.74
N PRO A 444 -4.48 -0.21 -25.85
CA PRO A 444 -5.48 0.15 -26.84
C PRO A 444 -5.92 -1.03 -27.75
N LEU A 445 -6.20 -2.20 -27.16
CA LEU A 445 -6.63 -3.39 -27.88
C LEU A 445 -8.14 -3.42 -28.13
N ILE A 446 -8.55 -3.99 -29.24
CA ILE A 446 -9.96 -4.18 -29.61
C ILE A 446 -10.32 -5.65 -29.47
N LEU A 447 -11.27 -5.99 -28.60
CA LEU A 447 -11.77 -7.37 -28.52
C LEU A 447 -12.94 -7.57 -29.49
N GLN A 448 -12.71 -8.35 -30.54
CA GLN A 448 -13.73 -8.66 -31.55
C GLN A 448 -13.99 -10.17 -31.60
N VAL A 449 -15.11 -10.58 -31.00
CA VAL A 449 -15.55 -11.98 -30.90
C VAL A 449 -16.98 -12.16 -31.38
N GLY A 450 -17.30 -13.34 -31.88
CA GLY A 450 -18.62 -13.73 -32.34
C GLY A 450 -19.65 -13.76 -31.20
N PRO A 451 -20.94 -13.50 -31.49
CA PRO A 451 -21.99 -13.40 -30.48
C PRO A 451 -22.30 -14.73 -29.76
N LYS A 452 -21.83 -15.86 -30.30
CA LYS A 452 -21.99 -17.21 -29.73
C LYS A 452 -20.67 -17.74 -29.16
N TRP A 453 -19.64 -16.91 -29.04
CA TRP A 453 -18.36 -17.34 -28.51
C TRP A 453 -18.51 -17.77 -27.05
N SER A 454 -17.98 -18.95 -26.75
CA SER A 454 -17.80 -19.47 -25.41
C SER A 454 -16.30 -19.66 -25.18
N PRO A 455 -15.67 -18.87 -24.30
CA PRO A 455 -14.25 -19.02 -24.01
C PRO A 455 -13.96 -20.44 -23.48
N PRO A 456 -12.79 -21.04 -23.81
CA PRO A 456 -12.45 -22.41 -23.40
C PRO A 456 -12.02 -22.52 -21.94
N PHE A 457 -12.07 -21.42 -21.17
CA PHE A 457 -11.49 -21.29 -19.84
C PHE A 457 -12.51 -20.80 -18.78
N GLN A 458 -12.10 -20.85 -17.52
CA GLN A 458 -12.84 -20.35 -16.36
C GLN A 458 -11.95 -19.41 -15.54
N LEU A 459 -12.12 -18.12 -15.77
CA LEU A 459 -11.38 -17.06 -15.10
C LEU A 459 -11.87 -16.88 -13.65
N GLU A 460 -10.90 -16.61 -12.80
CA GLU A 460 -11.05 -16.08 -11.44
C GLU A 460 -10.89 -14.56 -11.47
N THR A 461 -9.91 -14.05 -12.23
CA THR A 461 -9.66 -12.61 -12.40
C THR A 461 -9.59 -12.21 -13.86
N LEU A 462 -10.29 -11.13 -14.20
CA LEU A 462 -10.26 -10.51 -15.52
C LEU A 462 -10.13 -8.99 -15.41
N GLN A 463 -9.08 -8.42 -16.00
CA GLN A 463 -8.93 -6.98 -16.15
C GLN A 463 -8.70 -6.63 -17.62
N LEU A 464 -9.64 -5.89 -18.20
CA LEU A 464 -9.59 -5.40 -19.59
C LEU A 464 -9.78 -3.88 -19.64
N GLN A 465 -9.42 -3.18 -18.56
CA GLN A 465 -9.55 -1.72 -18.51
C GLN A 465 -8.89 -1.08 -19.74
N SER A 466 -9.55 -0.08 -20.33
CA SER A 466 -9.09 0.65 -21.53
C SER A 466 -9.10 -0.13 -22.85
N TRP A 467 -9.52 -1.39 -22.89
CA TRP A 467 -9.74 -2.13 -24.16
C TRP A 467 -11.03 -1.70 -24.84
N HIS A 468 -11.09 -1.69 -26.17
CA HIS A 468 -12.34 -1.47 -26.88
C HIS A 468 -13.13 -2.77 -27.05
N LEU A 469 -14.25 -2.93 -26.33
CA LEU A 469 -15.12 -4.13 -26.41
C LEU A 469 -16.34 -3.93 -27.35
N GLY A 470 -16.49 -2.74 -27.91
CA GLY A 470 -17.68 -2.33 -28.67
C GLY A 470 -18.87 -1.98 -27.77
N SER A 471 -20.03 -1.72 -28.40
CA SER A 471 -21.19 -1.16 -27.69
C SER A 471 -21.99 -2.16 -26.86
N LYS A 472 -21.91 -3.47 -27.16
CA LYS A 472 -22.73 -4.51 -26.53
C LYS A 472 -22.10 -4.98 -25.22
N PHE A 473 -22.94 -5.27 -24.23
CA PHE A 473 -22.47 -5.92 -23.00
C PHE A 473 -21.96 -7.34 -23.30
N PRO A 474 -20.79 -7.77 -22.80
CA PRO A 474 -20.20 -9.06 -23.17
C PRO A 474 -20.99 -10.26 -22.67
N ASN A 475 -21.74 -10.93 -23.56
CA ASN A 475 -22.56 -12.10 -23.18
C ASN A 475 -21.72 -13.32 -22.79
N TRP A 476 -20.49 -13.44 -23.30
CA TRP A 476 -19.61 -14.57 -22.99
C TRP A 476 -19.18 -14.63 -21.51
N LEU A 477 -19.32 -13.52 -20.76
CA LEU A 477 -19.12 -13.50 -19.30
C LEU A 477 -20.07 -14.44 -18.58
N GLN A 478 -21.25 -14.73 -19.16
CA GLN A 478 -22.20 -15.68 -18.59
C GLN A 478 -21.60 -17.10 -18.46
N ALA A 479 -20.60 -17.45 -19.30
CA ALA A 479 -19.90 -18.72 -19.21
C ALA A 479 -18.89 -18.77 -18.06
N GLN A 480 -18.52 -17.64 -17.44
CA GLN A 480 -17.47 -17.56 -16.41
C GLN A 480 -18.06 -17.74 -15.01
N GLN A 481 -18.09 -18.98 -14.52
CA GLN A 481 -18.73 -19.34 -13.25
C GLN A 481 -17.81 -19.17 -12.03
N ARG A 482 -16.49 -19.03 -12.25
CA ARG A 482 -15.49 -18.88 -11.18
C ARG A 482 -15.01 -17.44 -10.97
N LEU A 483 -15.57 -16.49 -11.72
CA LEU A 483 -15.12 -15.11 -11.70
C LEU A 483 -15.35 -14.50 -10.31
N THR A 484 -14.33 -13.86 -9.77
CA THR A 484 -14.33 -13.13 -8.48
C THR A 484 -13.92 -11.67 -8.65
N TYR A 485 -13.02 -11.36 -9.58
CA TYR A 485 -12.58 -10.00 -9.91
C TYR A 485 -12.85 -9.66 -11.37
N LEU A 486 -13.53 -8.55 -11.61
CA LEU A 486 -13.85 -8.08 -12.96
C LEU A 486 -13.61 -6.58 -13.10
N ASP A 487 -12.75 -6.20 -14.02
CA ASP A 487 -12.56 -4.82 -14.46
C ASP A 487 -12.80 -4.69 -15.97
N LEU A 488 -13.88 -3.98 -16.33
CA LEU A 488 -14.21 -3.58 -17.70
C LEU A 488 -14.36 -2.06 -17.79
N SER A 489 -13.66 -1.31 -16.94
CA SER A 489 -13.71 0.15 -16.95
C SER A 489 -13.10 0.72 -18.22
N SER A 490 -13.60 1.86 -18.69
CA SER A 490 -13.07 2.52 -19.90
C SER A 490 -13.09 1.66 -21.16
N THR A 491 -14.07 0.75 -21.30
CA THR A 491 -14.11 -0.21 -22.43
C THR A 491 -14.99 0.20 -23.62
N GLY A 492 -15.68 1.34 -23.48
CA GLY A 492 -16.57 1.90 -24.50
C GLY A 492 -17.94 1.21 -24.60
N ILE A 493 -18.29 0.36 -23.63
CA ILE A 493 -19.59 -0.33 -23.62
C ILE A 493 -20.71 0.69 -23.40
N SER A 494 -21.79 0.60 -24.17
CA SER A 494 -22.89 1.56 -24.11
C SER A 494 -24.28 0.94 -23.95
N ASN A 495 -24.40 -0.39 -23.95
CA ASN A 495 -25.67 -1.09 -23.72
C ASN A 495 -26.06 -1.06 -22.22
N SER A 496 -27.32 -1.37 -21.92
CA SER A 496 -27.76 -1.70 -20.57
C SER A 496 -27.11 -2.98 -20.03
N VAL A 497 -26.87 -3.02 -18.73
CA VAL A 497 -26.35 -4.21 -18.04
C VAL A 497 -27.46 -5.27 -17.90
N PRO A 498 -27.30 -6.47 -18.45
CA PRO A 498 -28.32 -7.52 -18.38
C PRO A 498 -28.63 -7.99 -16.95
N THR A 499 -29.86 -8.45 -16.71
CA THR A 499 -30.30 -8.92 -15.37
C THR A 499 -29.51 -10.12 -14.84
N TRP A 500 -29.06 -11.02 -15.73
CA TRP A 500 -28.24 -12.16 -15.34
C TRP A 500 -26.90 -11.73 -14.74
N PHE A 501 -26.36 -10.57 -15.13
CA PHE A 501 -25.09 -10.08 -14.62
C PHE A 501 -25.22 -9.66 -13.16
N TRP A 502 -26.31 -8.99 -12.78
CA TRP A 502 -26.57 -8.66 -11.39
C TRP A 502 -26.66 -9.92 -10.53
N ASN A 503 -27.28 -11.00 -11.01
CA ASN A 503 -27.26 -12.28 -10.27
C ASN A 503 -25.83 -12.85 -10.14
N LEU A 504 -25.03 -12.78 -11.20
CA LEU A 504 -23.61 -13.17 -11.18
C LEU A 504 -22.79 -12.29 -10.22
N SER A 505 -23.12 -11.02 -10.05
CA SER A 505 -22.35 -10.12 -9.17
C SER A 505 -22.43 -10.50 -7.68
N SER A 506 -23.30 -11.42 -7.29
CA SER A 506 -23.37 -11.96 -5.93
C SER A 506 -22.18 -12.85 -5.52
N GLN A 507 -21.41 -13.35 -6.50
CA GLN A 507 -20.17 -14.11 -6.25
C GLN A 507 -18.89 -13.27 -6.45
N LEU A 508 -19.02 -12.04 -6.97
CA LEU A 508 -17.88 -11.16 -7.24
C LEU A 508 -17.43 -10.45 -5.96
N ILE A 509 -16.12 -10.43 -5.74
CA ILE A 509 -15.47 -9.62 -4.71
C ILE A 509 -15.33 -8.18 -5.21
N SER A 510 -14.92 -8.00 -6.47
CA SER A 510 -14.73 -6.66 -7.05
C SER A 510 -15.31 -6.57 -8.46
N VAL A 511 -16.05 -5.50 -8.69
CA VAL A 511 -16.63 -5.16 -9.99
C VAL A 511 -16.33 -3.71 -10.31
N ASN A 512 -15.62 -3.48 -11.42
CA ASN A 512 -15.40 -2.17 -11.97
C ASN A 512 -15.96 -2.08 -13.40
N LEU A 513 -17.03 -1.31 -13.57
CA LEU A 513 -17.64 -0.98 -14.87
C LEU A 513 -17.59 0.53 -15.13
N SER A 514 -16.76 1.27 -14.40
CA SER A 514 -16.70 2.73 -14.46
C SER A 514 -16.23 3.25 -15.83
N HIS A 515 -16.43 4.54 -16.09
CA HIS A 515 -15.97 5.21 -17.32
C HIS A 515 -16.47 4.56 -18.61
N ASN A 516 -17.76 4.22 -18.65
CA ASN A 516 -18.41 3.66 -19.83
C ASN A 516 -19.63 4.53 -20.21
N GLN A 517 -20.48 4.01 -21.10
CA GLN A 517 -21.75 4.64 -21.48
C GLN A 517 -22.95 3.75 -21.12
N LEU A 518 -22.80 2.90 -20.09
CA LEU A 518 -23.83 1.97 -19.63
C LEU A 518 -25.04 2.76 -19.13
N HIS A 519 -26.24 2.27 -19.41
CA HIS A 519 -27.49 2.94 -19.05
C HIS A 519 -28.54 1.96 -18.52
N GLY A 520 -29.67 2.50 -18.07
CA GLY A 520 -30.75 1.72 -17.47
C GLY A 520 -30.74 1.77 -15.94
N VAL A 521 -31.60 0.99 -15.32
CA VAL A 521 -31.80 0.96 -13.86
C VAL A 521 -31.02 -0.20 -13.26
N ILE A 522 -30.37 0.04 -12.13
CA ILE A 522 -29.76 -1.01 -11.31
C ILE A 522 -30.83 -1.57 -10.36
N PRO A 523 -31.29 -2.82 -10.54
CA PRO A 523 -32.44 -3.35 -9.80
C PRO A 523 -32.10 -3.60 -8.32
N SER A 524 -31.02 -4.33 -8.06
CA SER A 524 -30.48 -4.59 -6.75
C SER A 524 -29.03 -5.03 -6.88
N ILE A 525 -28.25 -4.79 -5.84
CA ILE A 525 -26.92 -5.35 -5.68
C ILE A 525 -27.10 -6.56 -4.74
N PRO A 526 -27.12 -7.80 -5.28
CA PRO A 526 -27.57 -8.96 -4.52
C PRO A 526 -26.63 -9.31 -3.37
N LYS A 527 -27.12 -10.18 -2.47
CA LYS A 527 -26.40 -10.68 -1.29
C LYS A 527 -25.05 -11.28 -1.70
N VAL A 528 -23.99 -10.49 -1.58
CA VAL A 528 -22.65 -10.95 -1.89
C VAL A 528 -22.28 -12.01 -0.87
N LYS A 529 -21.94 -13.22 -1.32
CA LYS A 529 -21.61 -14.35 -0.43
C LYS A 529 -20.34 -14.09 0.37
N LEU A 530 -19.42 -13.34 -0.22
CA LEU A 530 -18.11 -13.03 0.33
C LEU A 530 -18.18 -11.70 1.09
N THR A 531 -17.42 -11.61 2.18
CA THR A 531 -17.23 -10.35 2.91
C THR A 531 -16.33 -9.43 2.11
N TYR A 532 -16.56 -8.11 2.20
CA TYR A 532 -15.67 -7.09 1.65
C TYR A 532 -15.79 -6.84 0.13
N ALA A 533 -17.02 -6.74 -0.38
CA ALA A 533 -17.26 -6.53 -1.81
C ALA A 533 -17.06 -5.06 -2.23
N MET A 534 -16.52 -4.84 -3.43
CA MET A 534 -16.24 -3.52 -4.01
C MET A 534 -16.99 -3.34 -5.33
N MET A 535 -17.69 -2.22 -5.50
CA MET A 535 -18.44 -1.93 -6.71
C MET A 535 -18.21 -0.50 -7.20
N TYR A 536 -17.60 -0.39 -8.38
CA TYR A 536 -17.31 0.88 -9.05
C TYR A 536 -18.09 0.96 -10.35
N LEU A 537 -19.11 1.82 -10.37
CA LEU A 537 -20.02 2.03 -11.51
C LEU A 537 -20.07 3.50 -11.95
N SER A 538 -19.07 4.29 -11.53
CA SER A 538 -19.04 5.72 -11.78
C SER A 538 -18.82 6.08 -13.25
N HIS A 539 -19.11 7.32 -13.64
CA HIS A 539 -18.94 7.83 -15.00
C HIS A 539 -19.67 6.96 -16.04
N ASN A 540 -20.99 6.87 -15.88
CA ASN A 540 -21.89 6.13 -16.75
C ASN A 540 -23.20 6.94 -16.95
N ARG A 541 -24.25 6.29 -17.48
CA ARG A 541 -25.58 6.87 -17.72
C ARG A 541 -26.68 6.08 -16.99
N PHE A 542 -26.35 5.45 -15.86
CA PHE A 542 -27.34 4.76 -15.03
C PHE A 542 -28.36 5.75 -14.48
N SER A 543 -29.62 5.35 -14.41
CA SER A 543 -30.73 6.22 -14.02
C SER A 543 -31.75 5.50 -13.12
N GLY A 544 -32.77 6.23 -12.68
CA GLY A 544 -33.77 5.74 -11.72
C GLY A 544 -33.34 5.99 -10.27
N SER A 545 -33.94 5.25 -9.33
CA SER A 545 -33.59 5.34 -7.91
C SER A 545 -32.36 4.50 -7.56
N LEU A 546 -31.70 4.82 -6.46
CA LEU A 546 -30.57 4.03 -5.97
C LEU A 546 -30.94 2.56 -5.67
N PRO A 547 -30.05 1.59 -5.94
CA PRO A 547 -30.34 0.16 -5.77
C PRO A 547 -30.35 -0.26 -4.30
N ARG A 548 -31.06 -1.34 -3.95
CA ARG A 548 -30.89 -1.96 -2.61
C ARG A 548 -29.51 -2.61 -2.50
N LEU A 549 -28.86 -2.45 -1.35
CA LEU A 549 -27.49 -2.91 -1.09
C LEU A 549 -27.43 -4.11 -0.13
N SER A 550 -26.48 -5.01 -0.35
CA SER A 550 -26.13 -6.07 0.61
C SER A 550 -25.26 -5.53 1.76
N ALA A 551 -25.39 -6.11 2.96
CA ALA A 551 -24.61 -5.73 4.14
C ALA A 551 -23.09 -6.01 4.03
N ASN A 552 -22.66 -6.82 3.06
CA ASN A 552 -21.26 -7.24 2.88
C ASN A 552 -20.45 -6.36 1.91
N VAL A 553 -21.08 -5.34 1.31
CA VAL A 553 -20.39 -4.39 0.44
C VAL A 553 -19.55 -3.46 1.31
N ALA A 554 -18.25 -3.39 1.06
CA ALA A 554 -17.31 -2.49 1.73
C ALA A 554 -17.13 -1.18 0.98
N GLU A 555 -17.25 -1.19 -0.36
CA GLU A 555 -17.08 0.02 -1.18
C GLU A 555 -18.13 0.11 -2.28
N LEU A 556 -18.69 1.31 -2.42
CA LEU A 556 -19.68 1.60 -3.45
C LEU A 556 -19.43 2.99 -4.04
N ASP A 557 -19.11 3.03 -5.33
CA ASP A 557 -19.03 4.26 -6.13
C ASP A 557 -20.07 4.23 -7.27
N LEU A 558 -21.07 5.09 -7.14
CA LEU A 558 -22.13 5.35 -8.12
C LEU A 558 -22.04 6.77 -8.69
N SER A 559 -20.92 7.47 -8.48
CA SER A 559 -20.79 8.87 -8.87
C SER A 559 -20.87 9.10 -10.38
N ASN A 560 -21.10 10.33 -10.83
CA ASN A 560 -21.13 10.69 -12.26
C ASN A 560 -22.11 9.81 -13.06
N ASN A 561 -23.37 9.82 -12.63
CA ASN A 561 -24.49 9.10 -13.24
C ASN A 561 -25.76 9.97 -13.23
N TRP A 562 -26.92 9.41 -13.60
CA TRP A 562 -28.20 10.10 -13.64
C TRP A 562 -29.20 9.55 -12.61
N PHE A 563 -28.74 9.11 -11.44
CA PHE A 563 -29.64 8.67 -10.37
C PHE A 563 -30.47 9.84 -9.84
N THR A 564 -31.75 9.58 -9.57
CA THR A 564 -32.75 10.59 -9.19
C THR A 564 -33.55 10.18 -7.95
N GLY A 565 -34.30 11.13 -7.39
CA GLY A 565 -35.15 10.90 -6.22
C GLY A 565 -34.39 10.92 -4.90
N GLY A 566 -35.11 10.65 -3.82
CA GLY A 566 -34.53 10.51 -2.48
C GLY A 566 -33.93 9.13 -2.23
N PHE A 567 -33.07 9.02 -1.24
CA PHE A 567 -32.33 7.79 -0.91
C PHE A 567 -32.67 7.21 0.47
N SER A 568 -33.85 7.53 1.00
CA SER A 568 -34.32 6.95 2.26
C SER A 568 -34.48 5.44 2.18
N HIS A 569 -35.00 4.89 1.08
CA HIS A 569 -35.10 3.43 0.91
C HIS A 569 -33.73 2.75 0.81
N PHE A 570 -32.70 3.47 0.36
CA PHE A 570 -31.33 2.99 0.29
C PHE A 570 -30.70 2.94 1.69
N LEU A 571 -30.76 4.06 2.42
CA LEU A 571 -30.09 4.20 3.72
C LEU A 571 -30.88 3.57 4.89
N CYS A 572 -32.21 3.71 4.88
CA CYS A 572 -33.10 3.24 5.94
C CYS A 572 -33.70 1.85 5.67
N GLY A 573 -33.61 1.34 4.43
CA GLY A 573 -34.38 0.18 3.98
C GLY A 573 -33.74 -1.20 4.18
N SER A 574 -32.59 -1.33 4.83
CA SER A 574 -31.84 -2.59 4.98
C SER A 574 -31.17 -2.69 6.36
N THR A 575 -30.96 -3.82 7.07
CA THR A 575 -31.66 -5.09 7.41
C THR A 575 -31.00 -5.61 8.73
N ASP A 576 -31.47 -6.72 9.33
CA ASP A 576 -31.12 -7.36 10.64
C ASP A 576 -29.65 -7.42 11.15
N LYS A 577 -28.66 -6.97 10.39
CA LYS A 577 -27.23 -6.93 10.75
C LYS A 577 -26.60 -5.59 10.34
N PRO A 578 -25.60 -5.08 11.10
CA PRO A 578 -24.91 -3.84 10.76
C PRO A 578 -24.21 -3.94 9.41
N ASN A 579 -24.29 -2.87 8.61
CA ASN A 579 -23.65 -2.80 7.29
C ASN A 579 -22.12 -2.59 7.43
N GLN A 580 -21.33 -3.20 6.55
CA GLN A 580 -19.87 -3.14 6.53
C GLN A 580 -19.31 -2.05 5.59
N LEU A 581 -20.17 -1.26 4.93
CA LEU A 581 -19.76 -0.23 3.97
C LEU A 581 -18.84 0.81 4.64
N GLN A 582 -17.69 1.01 4.04
CA GLN A 582 -16.66 1.97 4.47
C GLN A 582 -16.61 3.19 3.57
N ILE A 583 -16.81 3.00 2.26
CA ILE A 583 -16.75 4.06 1.26
C ILE A 583 -18.06 4.12 0.51
N LEU A 584 -18.68 5.31 0.53
CA LEU A 584 -19.89 5.62 -0.21
C LEU A 584 -19.67 6.89 -1.04
N ASN A 585 -19.61 6.73 -2.36
CA ASN A 585 -19.56 7.84 -3.30
C ASN A 585 -20.82 7.88 -4.17
N LEU A 586 -21.63 8.90 -3.97
CA LEU A 586 -22.85 9.23 -4.72
C LEU A 586 -22.76 10.62 -5.38
N GLY A 587 -21.55 11.17 -5.50
CA GLY A 587 -21.33 12.50 -6.08
C GLY A 587 -21.79 12.61 -7.53
N ASP A 588 -22.00 13.83 -8.01
CA ASP A 588 -22.29 14.11 -9.44
C ASP A 588 -23.49 13.29 -9.98
N ASN A 589 -24.64 13.47 -9.34
CA ASN A 589 -25.88 12.80 -9.69
C ASN A 589 -27.06 13.81 -9.64
N LEU A 590 -28.28 13.33 -9.83
CA LEU A 590 -29.51 14.12 -9.78
C LEU A 590 -30.35 13.80 -8.53
N LEU A 591 -29.70 13.30 -7.46
CA LEU A 591 -30.39 12.96 -6.21
C LEU A 591 -31.02 14.19 -5.59
N SER A 592 -32.20 14.03 -5.00
CA SER A 592 -32.96 15.16 -4.47
C SER A 592 -33.68 14.79 -3.17
N GLY A 593 -34.23 15.81 -2.49
CA GLY A 593 -34.89 15.62 -1.20
C GLY A 593 -33.91 15.77 -0.04
N TYR A 594 -34.28 15.20 1.10
CA TYR A 594 -33.52 15.35 2.36
C TYR A 594 -32.52 14.22 2.55
N ILE A 595 -31.40 14.51 3.20
CA ILE A 595 -30.48 13.49 3.71
C ILE A 595 -31.22 12.72 4.85
N PRO A 596 -31.51 11.42 4.71
CA PRO A 596 -32.31 10.67 5.68
C PRO A 596 -31.57 10.46 7.02
N ASP A 597 -32.32 10.40 8.12
CA ASP A 597 -31.78 10.25 9.48
C ASP A 597 -31.61 8.77 9.90
N CYS A 598 -30.86 8.00 9.11
CA CYS A 598 -30.65 6.56 9.31
C CYS A 598 -29.16 6.13 9.28
N TRP A 599 -28.22 7.07 9.46
CA TRP A 599 -26.78 6.81 9.31
C TRP A 599 -26.20 5.92 10.42
N MET A 600 -26.86 5.86 11.58
CA MET A 600 -26.49 4.96 12.67
C MET A 600 -26.52 3.47 12.28
N ASN A 601 -27.22 3.11 11.19
CA ASN A 601 -27.26 1.74 10.66
C ASN A 601 -25.98 1.34 9.89
N TRP A 602 -25.07 2.30 9.66
CA TRP A 602 -23.89 2.16 8.80
C TRP A 602 -22.60 2.52 9.56
N PRO A 603 -22.32 1.89 10.73
CA PRO A 603 -21.28 2.33 11.66
C PRO A 603 -19.85 2.22 11.10
N SER A 604 -19.64 1.45 10.03
CA SER A 604 -18.33 1.27 9.41
C SER A 604 -17.95 2.36 8.39
N LEU A 605 -18.86 3.30 8.09
CA LEU A 605 -18.61 4.35 7.12
C LEU A 605 -17.48 5.28 7.56
N LYS A 606 -16.53 5.48 6.64
CA LYS A 606 -15.36 6.34 6.80
C LYS A 606 -15.36 7.49 5.81
N TYR A 607 -15.79 7.24 4.58
CA TYR A 607 -15.73 8.21 3.49
C TYR A 607 -17.10 8.35 2.86
N VAL A 608 -17.65 9.56 2.87
CA VAL A 608 -18.99 9.87 2.38
C VAL A 608 -18.95 11.06 1.42
N THR A 609 -19.29 10.80 0.16
CA THR A 609 -19.35 11.83 -0.89
C THR A 609 -20.76 11.91 -1.46
N LEU A 610 -21.41 13.05 -1.27
CA LEU A 610 -22.75 13.38 -1.79
C LEU A 610 -22.76 14.70 -2.59
N GLY A 611 -21.58 15.23 -2.92
CA GLY A 611 -21.44 16.52 -3.60
C GLY A 611 -22.09 16.55 -5.00
N ASN A 612 -22.34 17.75 -5.53
CA ASN A 612 -22.90 17.96 -6.86
C ASN A 612 -24.22 17.19 -7.08
N ASN A 613 -25.22 17.48 -6.24
CA ASN A 613 -26.57 16.89 -6.29
C ASN A 613 -27.62 17.98 -5.99
N ASN A 614 -28.90 17.60 -5.94
CA ASN A 614 -30.03 18.50 -5.63
C ASN A 614 -30.59 18.27 -4.20
N LEU A 615 -29.72 17.95 -3.23
CA LEU A 615 -30.11 17.66 -1.85
C LEU A 615 -30.46 18.94 -1.09
N LYS A 616 -31.39 18.85 -0.14
CA LYS A 616 -31.87 19.99 0.65
C LYS A 616 -32.06 19.67 2.12
N GLY A 617 -32.23 20.73 2.92
CA GLY A 617 -32.42 20.64 4.37
C GLY A 617 -31.10 20.49 5.11
N ASN A 618 -31.17 20.03 6.36
CA ASN A 618 -30.04 20.06 7.28
C ASN A 618 -29.31 18.72 7.37
N ILE A 619 -28.07 18.73 7.88
CA ILE A 619 -27.31 17.51 8.16
C ILE A 619 -28.01 16.74 9.30
N PRO A 620 -28.41 15.46 9.10
CA PRO A 620 -29.19 14.72 10.09
C PRO A 620 -28.35 14.32 11.31
N SER A 621 -29.00 14.27 12.47
CA SER A 621 -28.32 14.01 13.75
C SER A 621 -27.65 12.63 13.83
N SER A 622 -28.18 11.63 13.10
CA SER A 622 -27.63 10.28 13.04
C SER A 622 -26.23 10.21 12.41
N MET A 623 -25.82 11.18 11.58
CA MET A 623 -24.44 11.22 11.07
C MET A 623 -23.42 11.36 12.20
N GLY A 624 -23.81 11.99 13.32
CA GLY A 624 -22.97 12.08 14.51
C GLY A 624 -22.68 10.74 15.21
N TYR A 625 -23.29 9.63 14.78
CA TYR A 625 -22.95 8.29 15.30
C TYR A 625 -21.80 7.62 14.54
N LEU A 626 -21.34 8.22 13.44
CA LEU A 626 -20.25 7.71 12.61
C LEU A 626 -18.90 8.13 13.19
N SER A 627 -18.50 7.52 14.31
CA SER A 627 -17.27 7.88 15.03
C SER A 627 -15.99 7.70 14.22
N ASP A 628 -16.01 6.78 13.25
CA ASP A 628 -14.87 6.45 12.39
C ASP A 628 -14.85 7.26 11.09
N MET A 629 -15.80 8.19 10.89
CA MET A 629 -15.85 9.05 9.72
C MET A 629 -14.56 9.88 9.60
N ARG A 630 -13.92 9.78 8.42
CA ARG A 630 -12.69 10.47 8.05
C ARG A 630 -12.94 11.61 7.07
N SER A 631 -13.86 11.44 6.14
CA SER A 631 -14.11 12.43 5.09
C SER A 631 -15.58 12.58 4.76
N LEU A 632 -15.99 13.84 4.59
CA LEU A 632 -17.35 14.23 4.26
C LEU A 632 -17.35 15.32 3.17
N HIS A 633 -17.89 14.98 2.02
CA HIS A 633 -18.05 15.90 0.88
C HIS A 633 -19.53 16.10 0.56
N LEU A 634 -20.04 17.31 0.79
CA LEU A 634 -21.43 17.73 0.54
C LEU A 634 -21.54 18.91 -0.43
N ARG A 635 -20.45 19.24 -1.13
CA ARG A 635 -20.37 20.45 -1.96
C ARG A 635 -21.50 20.59 -2.97
N ASN A 636 -21.84 21.81 -3.36
CA ASN A 636 -22.76 22.12 -4.45
C ASN A 636 -24.08 21.34 -4.35
N ASN A 637 -24.86 21.72 -3.34
CA ASN A 637 -26.21 21.24 -3.08
C ASN A 637 -27.07 22.43 -2.60
N SER A 638 -28.27 22.18 -2.07
CA SER A 638 -29.13 23.19 -1.42
C SER A 638 -29.31 22.91 0.08
N LEU A 639 -28.25 22.43 0.74
CA LEU A 639 -28.28 22.11 2.17
C LEU A 639 -28.21 23.39 3.01
N ASN A 640 -28.86 23.41 4.16
CA ASN A 640 -28.99 24.60 5.00
C ASN A 640 -28.98 24.26 6.49
N GLY A 641 -28.97 25.29 7.35
CA GLY A 641 -28.99 25.13 8.81
C GLY A 641 -27.58 25.07 9.42
N GLU A 642 -27.53 24.76 10.72
CA GLU A 642 -26.28 24.63 11.47
C GLU A 642 -25.74 23.19 11.41
N VAL A 643 -24.41 23.05 11.39
CA VAL A 643 -23.71 21.77 11.17
C VAL A 643 -23.36 21.03 12.47
N MET A 644 -24.17 21.24 13.54
CA MET A 644 -23.94 20.68 14.89
C MET A 644 -23.88 19.14 14.93
N ALA A 645 -24.48 18.45 13.96
CA ALA A 645 -24.44 17.00 13.87
C ALA A 645 -23.01 16.43 13.78
N LEU A 646 -22.06 17.21 13.22
CA LEU A 646 -20.67 16.78 13.02
C LEU A 646 -19.82 16.82 14.30
N GLN A 647 -20.32 17.44 15.38
CA GLN A 647 -19.60 17.58 16.66
C GLN A 647 -19.14 16.24 17.25
N LYS A 648 -19.83 15.15 16.96
CA LYS A 648 -19.51 13.80 17.46
C LYS A 648 -18.57 13.00 16.54
N CYS A 649 -18.28 13.48 15.34
CA CYS A 649 -17.44 12.79 14.35
C CYS A 649 -15.95 13.07 14.61
N MET A 650 -15.36 12.35 15.56
CA MET A 650 -14.01 12.64 16.07
C MET A 650 -12.86 12.29 15.10
N GLY A 651 -13.13 11.50 14.07
CA GLY A 651 -12.13 11.01 13.12
C GLY A 651 -11.86 11.90 11.92
N LEU A 652 -12.60 13.02 11.76
CA LEU A 652 -12.62 13.83 10.54
C LEU A 652 -11.27 14.45 10.19
N LEU A 653 -10.88 14.27 8.93
CA LEU A 653 -9.67 14.77 8.28
C LEU A 653 -10.02 15.77 7.17
N ILE A 654 -11.07 15.51 6.40
CA ILE A 654 -11.50 16.36 5.29
C ILE A 654 -12.99 16.67 5.41
N ILE A 655 -13.33 17.95 5.30
CA ILE A 655 -14.70 18.45 5.32
C ILE A 655 -14.86 19.43 4.15
N ASP A 656 -15.75 19.09 3.22
CA ASP A 656 -16.13 19.97 2.13
C ASP A 656 -17.65 20.21 2.14
N LEU A 657 -18.04 21.38 2.62
CA LEU A 657 -19.42 21.85 2.68
C LEU A 657 -19.68 23.00 1.71
N SER A 658 -18.78 23.22 0.75
CA SER A 658 -18.81 24.38 -0.13
C SER A 658 -20.08 24.47 -0.97
N GLU A 659 -20.43 25.67 -1.44
CA GLU A 659 -21.54 25.90 -2.37
C GLU A 659 -22.89 25.34 -1.84
N ASN A 660 -23.29 25.83 -0.67
CA ASN A 660 -24.52 25.44 0.01
C ASN A 660 -25.14 26.68 0.70
N GLU A 661 -26.12 26.46 1.57
CA GLU A 661 -26.79 27.49 2.36
C GLU A 661 -26.60 27.30 3.88
N PHE A 662 -25.50 26.67 4.31
CA PHE A 662 -25.22 26.48 5.74
C PHE A 662 -25.00 27.81 6.45
N CYS A 663 -25.43 27.89 7.71
CA CYS A 663 -25.38 29.10 8.52
C CYS A 663 -24.84 28.82 9.93
N GLY A 664 -24.77 29.88 10.74
CA GLY A 664 -24.20 29.83 12.09
C GLY A 664 -22.72 30.23 12.10
N SER A 665 -22.05 29.90 13.21
CA SER A 665 -20.62 30.17 13.40
C SER A 665 -19.76 29.03 12.82
N VAL A 666 -18.56 29.36 12.35
CA VAL A 666 -17.60 28.41 11.74
C VAL A 666 -17.17 27.31 12.72
N THR A 667 -17.11 27.58 14.03
CA THR A 667 -16.55 26.64 15.02
C THR A 667 -17.53 26.17 16.09
N SER A 668 -18.83 26.50 16.02
CA SER A 668 -19.80 26.12 17.08
C SER A 668 -19.90 24.60 17.30
N TRP A 669 -19.58 23.83 16.28
CA TRP A 669 -19.56 22.37 16.24
C TRP A 669 -18.16 21.77 16.45
N MET A 670 -17.11 22.60 16.42
CA MET A 670 -15.74 22.22 16.73
C MET A 670 -15.49 22.47 18.22
N GLU A 671 -15.80 21.52 19.09
CA GLU A 671 -15.36 21.63 20.50
C GLU A 671 -13.83 21.76 20.58
N LYS A 672 -13.30 22.32 21.68
CA LYS A 672 -11.85 22.49 21.99
C LYS A 672 -11.11 21.15 22.14
N ARG A 673 -11.08 20.33 21.10
CA ARG A 673 -10.48 19.00 21.07
C ARG A 673 -9.53 18.91 19.88
N PRO A 674 -8.45 18.11 19.97
CA PRO A 674 -7.46 18.01 18.91
C PRO A 674 -8.03 17.26 17.71
N LEU A 675 -8.64 17.98 16.78
CA LEU A 675 -9.00 17.49 15.46
C LEU A 675 -7.74 17.48 14.57
N LYS A 676 -7.49 16.37 13.87
CA LYS A 676 -6.42 16.25 12.87
C LYS A 676 -6.91 16.68 11.48
N LEU A 677 -7.69 17.77 11.44
CA LEU A 677 -8.28 18.23 10.20
C LEU A 677 -7.19 18.74 9.25
N ILE A 678 -7.23 18.28 8.02
CA ILE A 678 -6.27 18.60 6.95
C ILE A 678 -6.92 19.56 5.95
N SER A 679 -8.19 19.34 5.59
CA SER A 679 -8.92 20.23 4.70
C SER A 679 -10.25 20.65 5.30
N LEU A 680 -10.48 21.96 5.32
CA LEU A 680 -11.76 22.58 5.69
C LEU A 680 -12.19 23.52 4.58
N ASN A 681 -13.20 23.13 3.82
CA ASN A 681 -13.79 23.95 2.77
C ASN A 681 -15.26 24.29 3.10
N LEU A 682 -15.50 25.56 3.37
CA LEU A 682 -16.80 26.16 3.69
C LEU A 682 -17.18 27.26 2.68
N ARG A 683 -16.50 27.33 1.53
CA ARG A 683 -16.72 28.39 0.52
C ARG A 683 -18.20 28.52 0.14
N SER A 684 -18.66 29.72 -0.18
CA SER A 684 -19.99 29.96 -0.79
C SER A 684 -21.12 29.42 0.06
N ASN A 685 -21.23 29.93 1.29
CA ASN A 685 -22.26 29.58 2.27
C ASN A 685 -22.81 30.86 2.94
N LYS A 686 -23.62 30.68 3.99
CA LYS A 686 -24.20 31.76 4.81
C LYS A 686 -23.60 31.81 6.22
N PHE A 687 -22.38 31.30 6.42
CA PHE A 687 -21.70 31.40 7.72
C PHE A 687 -21.48 32.86 8.11
N SER A 688 -21.64 33.17 9.39
CA SER A 688 -21.59 34.55 9.89
C SER A 688 -21.00 34.63 11.28
N GLY A 689 -20.75 35.85 11.76
CA GLY A 689 -20.04 36.10 13.01
C GLY A 689 -18.53 36.21 12.80
N GLN A 690 -17.77 36.17 13.89
CA GLN A 690 -16.31 36.27 13.84
C GLN A 690 -15.67 34.91 13.59
N ILE A 691 -14.47 34.89 12.99
CA ILE A 691 -13.65 33.67 12.95
C ILE A 691 -13.04 33.47 14.35
N PRO A 692 -13.45 32.45 15.13
CA PRO A 692 -13.03 32.32 16.51
C PRO A 692 -11.57 31.82 16.60
N SER A 693 -10.86 32.20 17.67
CA SER A 693 -9.49 31.72 17.91
C SER A 693 -9.39 30.21 18.09
N ASP A 694 -10.50 29.52 18.37
CA ASP A 694 -10.54 28.07 18.51
C ASP A 694 -10.12 27.32 17.23
N ILE A 695 -10.23 27.94 16.05
CA ILE A 695 -9.75 27.38 14.78
C ILE A 695 -8.23 27.12 14.80
N CYS A 696 -7.50 27.83 15.66
CA CYS A 696 -6.04 27.74 15.75
C CYS A 696 -5.52 26.45 16.39
N HIS A 697 -6.40 25.59 16.92
CA HIS A 697 -6.02 24.24 17.37
C HIS A 697 -5.83 23.24 16.19
N LEU A 698 -6.24 23.61 14.98
CA LEU A 698 -6.12 22.77 13.78
C LEU A 698 -4.70 22.82 13.21
N HIS A 699 -3.71 22.32 13.96
CA HIS A 699 -2.29 22.41 13.57
C HIS A 699 -1.94 21.62 12.29
N SER A 700 -2.74 20.60 11.97
CA SER A 700 -2.59 19.76 10.78
C SER A 700 -3.22 20.34 9.51
N LEU A 701 -3.82 21.53 9.60
CA LEU A 701 -4.56 22.11 8.48
C LEU A 701 -3.62 22.46 7.34
N GLN A 702 -4.01 22.02 6.15
CA GLN A 702 -3.31 22.19 4.89
C GLN A 702 -4.12 23.07 3.93
N ILE A 703 -5.45 22.94 3.94
CA ILE A 703 -6.38 23.75 3.17
C ILE A 703 -7.40 24.38 4.12
N LEU A 704 -7.46 25.71 4.13
CA LEU A 704 -8.51 26.47 4.80
C LEU A 704 -9.23 27.35 3.79
N ASP A 705 -10.51 27.08 3.57
CA ASP A 705 -11.30 27.83 2.61
C ASP A 705 -12.61 28.30 3.23
N LEU A 706 -12.68 29.59 3.54
CA LEU A 706 -13.84 30.26 4.13
C LEU A 706 -14.44 31.31 3.19
N ALA A 707 -14.05 31.28 1.90
CA ALA A 707 -14.38 32.32 0.95
C ALA A 707 -15.88 32.48 0.73
N ASN A 708 -16.33 33.67 0.32
CA ASN A 708 -17.72 33.92 -0.08
C ASN A 708 -18.74 33.53 1.02
N ASN A 709 -18.59 34.14 2.19
CA ASN A 709 -19.48 33.98 3.35
C ASN A 709 -19.82 35.38 3.93
N ASN A 710 -20.51 35.42 5.08
CA ASN A 710 -20.83 36.65 5.80
C ASN A 710 -20.01 36.79 7.10
N LEU A 711 -18.75 36.32 7.09
CA LEU A 711 -17.86 36.39 8.24
C LEU A 711 -17.39 37.84 8.47
N SER A 712 -17.18 38.22 9.73
CA SER A 712 -16.81 39.57 10.14
C SER A 712 -15.74 39.55 11.24
N GLY A 713 -15.37 40.70 11.80
CA GLY A 713 -14.32 40.79 12.82
C GLY A 713 -12.91 40.74 12.22
N GLU A 714 -11.91 40.48 13.06
CA GLU A 714 -10.50 40.45 12.68
C GLU A 714 -10.03 39.03 12.31
N ILE A 715 -8.97 38.93 11.51
CA ILE A 715 -8.28 37.66 11.27
C ILE A 715 -7.50 37.26 12.54
N PRO A 716 -7.73 36.07 13.13
CA PRO A 716 -7.03 35.66 14.35
C PRO A 716 -5.51 35.58 14.16
N ARG A 717 -4.75 36.27 15.01
CA ARG A 717 -3.26 36.25 14.96
C ARG A 717 -2.66 34.85 15.14
N CYS A 718 -3.37 33.95 15.83
CA CYS A 718 -2.92 32.59 16.05
C CYS A 718 -2.89 31.71 14.79
N MET A 719 -3.49 32.14 13.67
CA MET A 719 -3.44 31.40 12.40
C MET A 719 -2.02 31.26 11.84
N GLY A 720 -1.06 32.09 12.29
CA GLY A 720 0.37 31.87 11.99
C GLY A 720 0.95 30.57 12.56
N ASN A 721 0.23 29.87 13.45
CA ASN A 721 0.67 28.66 14.13
C ASN A 721 0.09 27.36 13.52
N PHE A 722 -0.41 27.40 12.29
CA PHE A 722 -0.74 26.18 11.54
C PHE A 722 0.57 25.49 11.13
N THR A 723 1.02 24.56 11.97
CA THR A 723 2.34 23.92 11.86
C THR A 723 2.59 23.36 10.46
N HIS A 724 1.61 22.70 9.86
CA HIS A 724 1.78 22.10 8.52
C HIS A 724 2.00 23.17 7.43
N MET A 725 1.21 24.25 7.42
CA MET A 725 1.43 25.41 6.53
C MET A 725 2.70 26.21 6.87
N ALA A 726 3.26 26.04 8.06
CA ALA A 726 4.49 26.69 8.52
C ALA A 726 5.76 25.86 8.27
N THR A 727 5.65 24.59 7.85
CA THR A 727 6.78 23.73 7.51
C THR A 727 7.00 23.66 6.01
N GLU A 728 8.25 23.81 5.57
CA GLU A 728 8.65 23.47 4.20
C GLU A 728 8.78 21.95 4.12
N VAL A 729 7.74 21.26 3.62
CA VAL A 729 7.79 19.80 3.45
C VAL A 729 8.87 19.45 2.41
N SER A 730 9.87 18.68 2.83
CA SER A 730 10.84 18.01 1.96
C SER A 730 10.21 16.78 1.29
N ASP A 731 10.49 16.59 0.01
CA ASP A 731 10.04 15.47 -0.82
C ASP A 731 10.13 14.11 -0.07
N GLY A 732 9.01 13.39 0.05
CA GLY A 732 9.07 11.92 0.23
C GLY A 732 8.07 11.25 1.17
N GLU A 733 7.40 11.94 2.08
CA GLU A 733 6.31 11.31 2.86
C GLU A 733 4.96 11.68 2.24
N GLU A 734 4.55 10.85 1.28
CA GLU A 734 3.18 10.79 0.81
C GLU A 734 2.24 10.70 2.03
N ILE A 735 1.40 11.71 2.24
CA ILE A 735 0.27 11.58 3.15
C ILE A 735 -0.72 10.64 2.46
N SER A 736 -0.39 9.35 2.47
CA SER A 736 -1.25 8.31 1.96
C SER A 736 -2.39 8.16 2.96
N TYR A 737 -3.58 8.61 2.56
CA TYR A 737 -4.84 8.30 3.23
C TYR A 737 -5.19 6.84 2.95
N MET A 738 -4.31 5.93 3.37
CA MET A 738 -4.40 4.51 3.07
C MET A 738 -5.73 3.97 3.59
N VAL A 739 -6.62 3.62 2.66
CA VAL A 739 -7.67 2.66 2.96
C VAL A 739 -7.01 1.29 2.90
N ARG A 740 -6.86 0.64 4.06
CA ARG A 740 -6.61 -0.79 4.10
C ARG A 740 -7.87 -1.49 3.61
N VAL A 741 -7.86 -1.84 2.34
CA VAL A 741 -8.91 -2.56 1.64
C VAL A 741 -8.54 -4.04 1.65
N GLY A 742 -8.84 -4.74 2.75
CA GLY A 742 -8.49 -6.15 2.96
C GLY A 742 -7.07 -6.38 3.49
N ASP A 743 -6.84 -7.52 4.14
CA ASP A 743 -5.54 -7.90 4.67
C ASP A 743 -4.68 -8.58 3.59
N LYS A 744 -3.50 -7.98 3.39
CA LYS A 744 -2.21 -8.55 2.94
C LYS A 744 -1.79 -8.58 1.46
N ASP A 745 -2.63 -8.25 0.49
CA ASP A 745 -2.16 -7.89 -0.88
C ASP A 745 -2.69 -6.51 -1.31
N SER A 746 -2.35 -5.51 -0.51
CA SER A 746 -2.67 -4.13 -0.79
C SER A 746 -1.81 -3.62 -1.96
N TYR A 747 -2.32 -3.76 -3.19
CA TYR A 747 -2.13 -2.66 -4.13
C TYR A 747 -2.71 -1.44 -3.45
N LEU A 748 -1.83 -0.54 -3.02
CA LEU A 748 -2.15 0.79 -2.53
C LEU A 748 -3.06 1.43 -3.57
N ARG A 749 -4.37 1.38 -3.35
CA ARG A 749 -5.29 2.15 -4.19
C ARG A 749 -5.25 3.58 -3.68
N ASP A 750 -4.37 4.34 -4.33
CA ASP A 750 -4.49 5.79 -4.42
C ASP A 750 -5.91 6.17 -4.86
N ARG A 751 -6.40 7.30 -4.34
CA ARG A 751 -7.58 8.05 -4.81
C ARG A 751 -8.93 7.67 -4.21
N ILE A 752 -9.14 8.09 -2.96
CA ILE A 752 -10.50 8.42 -2.49
C ILE A 752 -10.58 9.87 -2.04
N GLU A 753 -9.51 10.40 -1.45
CA GLU A 753 -9.49 11.78 -1.00
C GLU A 753 -9.16 12.75 -2.12
N ASN A 754 -9.94 13.83 -2.17
CA ASN A 754 -9.70 14.95 -3.05
C ASN A 754 -10.07 16.25 -2.33
N ALA A 755 -9.55 17.38 -2.79
CA ALA A 755 -9.99 18.69 -2.34
C ALA A 755 -10.06 19.67 -3.51
N TYR A 756 -11.10 20.49 -3.51
CA TYR A 756 -11.21 21.62 -4.42
C TYR A 756 -10.51 22.84 -3.83
N VAL A 757 -9.62 23.44 -4.61
CA VAL A 757 -8.87 24.64 -4.24
C VAL A 757 -9.02 25.67 -5.35
N VAL A 758 -9.44 26.88 -4.97
CA VAL A 758 -9.44 28.02 -5.89
C VAL A 758 -8.11 28.75 -5.76
N THR A 759 -7.36 28.77 -6.85
CA THR A 759 -6.06 29.44 -6.91
C THR A 759 -5.82 29.97 -8.32
N LYS A 760 -5.06 31.07 -8.44
CA LYS A 760 -4.72 31.69 -9.75
C LYS A 760 -5.95 32.03 -10.62
N GLY A 761 -7.12 32.25 -10.01
CA GLY A 761 -8.37 32.56 -10.71
C GLY A 761 -9.14 31.35 -11.25
N SER A 762 -8.71 30.12 -10.95
CA SER A 762 -9.39 28.88 -11.35
C SER A 762 -9.64 27.96 -10.15
N GLU A 763 -10.75 27.23 -10.17
CA GLU A 763 -10.96 26.09 -9.27
C GLU A 763 -10.30 24.84 -9.85
N LEU A 764 -9.52 24.14 -9.02
CA LEU A 764 -8.86 22.90 -9.38
C LEU A 764 -9.17 21.83 -8.32
N GLN A 765 -9.42 20.60 -8.78
CA GLN A 765 -9.50 19.43 -7.92
C GLN A 765 -8.11 18.83 -7.76
N TYR A 766 -7.69 18.62 -6.52
CA TYR A 766 -6.44 17.94 -6.17
C TYR A 766 -6.77 16.57 -5.61
N ASP A 767 -6.24 15.51 -6.23
CA ASP A 767 -6.38 14.11 -5.81
C ASP A 767 -5.01 13.50 -5.46
N ALA A 768 -4.28 12.93 -6.43
CA ALA A 768 -2.95 12.34 -6.26
C ALA A 768 -1.91 13.37 -5.81
N THR A 769 -2.12 14.65 -6.15
CA THR A 769 -1.25 15.75 -5.74
C THR A 769 -1.77 16.52 -4.54
N LEU A 770 -2.79 16.01 -3.83
CA LEU A 770 -3.36 16.68 -2.67
C LEU A 770 -2.30 16.97 -1.61
N PHE A 771 -1.34 16.07 -1.38
CA PHE A 771 -0.26 16.27 -0.40
C PHE A 771 0.69 17.44 -0.73
N LEU A 772 0.66 17.97 -1.96
CA LEU A 772 1.52 19.06 -2.41
C LEU A 772 0.91 20.45 -2.21
N VAL A 773 -0.41 20.57 -2.00
CA VAL A 773 -1.09 21.87 -2.04
C VAL A 773 -1.34 22.45 -0.65
N THR A 774 -0.88 23.66 -0.36
CA THR A 774 -1.24 24.40 0.87
C THR A 774 -1.93 25.71 0.50
N SER A 775 -3.14 25.93 1.03
CA SER A 775 -3.97 27.07 0.62
C SER A 775 -4.77 27.68 1.77
N MET A 776 -4.84 29.01 1.78
CA MET A 776 -5.71 29.78 2.68
C MET A 776 -6.51 30.80 1.88
N ASP A 777 -7.82 30.62 1.79
CA ASP A 777 -8.74 31.56 1.15
C ASP A 777 -9.78 32.07 2.16
N LEU A 778 -9.70 33.37 2.45
CA LEU A 778 -10.64 34.11 3.31
C LEU A 778 -11.39 35.21 2.54
N SER A 779 -11.38 35.13 1.21
CA SER A 779 -11.87 36.20 0.33
C SER A 779 -13.39 36.37 0.36
N SER A 780 -13.86 37.51 -0.14
CA SER A 780 -15.29 37.81 -0.29
C SER A 780 -16.08 37.62 1.01
N ASN A 781 -15.63 38.28 2.08
CA ASN A 781 -16.26 38.29 3.39
C ASN A 781 -16.36 39.76 3.91
N ASN A 782 -16.83 39.94 5.14
CA ASN A 782 -16.86 41.22 5.83
C ASN A 782 -15.72 41.36 6.88
N LEU A 783 -14.57 40.70 6.66
CA LEU A 783 -13.42 40.76 7.58
C LEU A 783 -12.82 42.17 7.62
N SER A 784 -12.31 42.56 8.78
CA SER A 784 -11.84 43.93 9.09
C SER A 784 -10.56 43.88 9.93
N GLY A 785 -10.02 45.05 10.29
CA GLY A 785 -8.73 45.14 10.99
C GLY A 785 -7.54 44.91 10.07
N GLU A 786 -6.35 44.78 10.65
CA GLU A 786 -5.10 44.61 9.91
C GLU A 786 -4.84 43.14 9.53
N ILE A 787 -4.02 42.91 8.49
CA ILE A 787 -3.46 41.58 8.20
C ILE A 787 -2.46 41.23 9.32
N PRO A 788 -2.69 40.17 10.13
CA PRO A 788 -1.77 39.79 11.19
C PRO A 788 -0.37 39.51 10.65
N LYS A 789 0.65 40.12 11.26
CA LYS A 789 2.06 39.85 10.91
C LYS A 789 2.41 38.38 11.12
N GLU A 790 1.74 37.71 12.05
CA GLU A 790 1.91 36.29 12.35
C GLU A 790 1.59 35.40 11.16
N LEU A 791 0.74 35.80 10.20
CA LEU A 791 0.50 34.99 8.98
C LEU A 791 1.76 34.78 8.14
N THR A 792 2.76 35.66 8.28
CA THR A 792 4.04 35.54 7.54
C THR A 792 4.92 34.39 8.02
N SER A 793 4.56 33.66 9.10
CA SER A 793 5.25 32.42 9.49
C SER A 793 4.79 31.19 8.70
N LEU A 794 3.73 31.28 7.90
CA LEU A 794 3.22 30.19 7.06
C LEU A 794 4.07 30.01 5.80
N VAL A 795 5.37 29.70 5.98
CA VAL A 795 6.36 29.69 4.89
C VAL A 795 6.14 28.57 3.87
N GLY A 796 5.39 27.53 4.23
CA GLY A 796 5.00 26.43 3.35
C GLY A 796 3.74 26.72 2.51
N LEU A 797 3.08 27.88 2.67
CA LEU A 797 1.84 28.22 1.96
C LEU A 797 2.07 28.51 0.47
N LEU A 798 1.28 27.88 -0.43
CA LEU A 798 1.33 28.13 -1.88
C LEU A 798 0.34 29.20 -2.34
N SER A 799 -0.85 29.27 -1.72
CA SER A 799 -1.91 30.21 -2.11
C SER A 799 -2.46 30.97 -0.91
N LEU A 800 -2.49 32.30 -1.02
CA LEU A 800 -3.12 33.18 -0.02
C LEU A 800 -4.06 34.18 -0.71
N ASN A 801 -5.35 34.09 -0.39
CA ASN A 801 -6.38 34.99 -0.92
C ASN A 801 -7.16 35.66 0.21
N LEU A 802 -7.02 36.98 0.33
CA LEU A 802 -7.74 37.82 1.30
C LEU A 802 -8.62 38.87 0.60
N SER A 803 -8.83 38.72 -0.70
CA SER A 803 -9.49 39.74 -1.53
C SER A 803 -10.96 39.97 -1.15
N GLY A 804 -11.50 41.14 -1.49
CA GLY A 804 -12.93 41.43 -1.29
C GLY A 804 -13.35 41.44 0.18
N ASN A 805 -12.56 42.07 1.05
CA ASN A 805 -12.83 42.26 2.47
C ASN A 805 -12.76 43.77 2.83
N ARG A 806 -12.78 44.08 4.13
CA ARG A 806 -12.64 45.45 4.69
C ARG A 806 -11.32 45.59 5.46
N LEU A 807 -10.28 44.87 5.06
CA LEU A 807 -8.98 44.86 5.74
C LEU A 807 -8.28 46.22 5.58
N THR A 808 -7.67 46.71 6.66
CA THR A 808 -6.96 47.99 6.76
C THR A 808 -5.49 47.76 7.14
N GLY A 809 -4.75 48.83 7.46
CA GLY A 809 -3.35 48.74 7.87
C GLY A 809 -2.39 48.53 6.69
N MET A 810 -1.18 48.07 6.99
CA MET A 810 -0.12 47.85 6.00
C MET A 810 0.03 46.37 5.64
N ILE A 811 0.55 46.07 4.44
CA ILE A 811 1.00 44.71 4.12
C ILE A 811 2.19 44.36 5.03
N PRO A 812 2.19 43.19 5.73
CA PRO A 812 3.27 42.83 6.64
C PRO A 812 4.65 42.83 5.98
N LYS A 813 5.63 43.47 6.64
CA LYS A 813 7.01 43.60 6.11
C LYS A 813 7.70 42.26 5.84
N LYS A 814 7.29 41.18 6.49
CA LYS A 814 7.85 39.82 6.32
C LYS A 814 7.14 38.97 5.26
N ILE A 815 6.24 39.54 4.45
CA ILE A 815 5.55 38.77 3.39
C ILE A 815 6.52 38.05 2.45
N GLY A 816 7.69 38.62 2.19
CA GLY A 816 8.76 38.00 1.39
C GLY A 816 9.44 36.77 2.00
N ASP A 817 9.14 36.40 3.25
CA ASP A 817 9.64 35.16 3.85
C ASP A 817 8.82 33.93 3.41
N MET A 818 7.60 34.11 2.90
CA MET A 818 6.72 33.05 2.39
C MET A 818 7.10 32.63 0.97
N LYS A 819 8.34 32.15 0.79
CA LYS A 819 8.98 31.95 -0.53
C LYS A 819 8.25 30.97 -1.46
N LYS A 820 7.45 30.06 -0.90
CA LYS A 820 6.68 29.06 -1.65
C LYS A 820 5.40 29.62 -2.29
N LEU A 821 4.99 30.86 -1.95
CA LEU A 821 3.79 31.46 -2.52
C LEU A 821 3.84 31.53 -4.05
N GLU A 822 2.82 30.94 -4.68
CA GLU A 822 2.56 30.96 -6.11
C GLU A 822 1.39 31.87 -6.48
N SER A 823 0.47 32.12 -5.54
CA SER A 823 -0.73 32.92 -5.74
C SER A 823 -0.99 33.83 -4.55
N LEU A 824 -1.09 35.14 -4.79
CA LEU A 824 -1.36 36.15 -3.77
C LEU A 824 -2.42 37.16 -4.25
N ASP A 825 -3.57 37.20 -3.58
CA ASP A 825 -4.63 38.16 -3.89
C ASP A 825 -5.08 38.93 -2.66
N PHE A 826 -4.76 40.23 -2.63
CA PHE A 826 -5.20 41.18 -1.60
C PHE A 826 -6.13 42.27 -2.17
N SER A 827 -6.63 42.08 -3.39
CA SER A 827 -7.40 43.10 -4.09
C SER A 827 -8.72 43.43 -3.38
N ARG A 828 -9.28 44.61 -3.67
CA ARG A 828 -10.59 45.05 -3.14
C ARG A 828 -10.62 45.04 -1.61
N ASN A 829 -9.68 45.74 -1.00
CA ASN A 829 -9.59 45.97 0.45
C ASN A 829 -9.33 47.47 0.72
N GLN A 830 -9.00 47.82 1.95
CA GLN A 830 -8.66 49.19 2.39
C GLN A 830 -7.20 49.27 2.87
N LEU A 831 -6.32 48.41 2.35
CA LEU A 831 -4.90 48.36 2.72
C LEU A 831 -4.20 49.66 2.32
N SER A 832 -3.23 50.09 3.12
CA SER A 832 -2.55 51.39 2.99
C SER A 832 -1.04 51.27 3.20
N GLY A 833 -0.32 52.38 3.00
CA GLY A 833 1.14 52.40 3.08
C GLY A 833 1.81 51.84 1.82
N GLU A 834 3.10 51.57 1.92
CA GLU A 834 3.91 51.08 0.79
C GLU A 834 3.82 49.56 0.63
N ILE A 835 4.00 49.08 -0.61
CA ILE A 835 4.25 47.66 -0.86
C ILE A 835 5.66 47.35 -0.29
N PRO A 836 5.79 46.42 0.68
CA PRO A 836 7.07 46.15 1.32
C PRO A 836 8.08 45.60 0.32
N SER A 837 9.32 46.09 0.36
CA SER A 837 10.38 45.68 -0.56
C SER A 837 10.67 44.17 -0.51
N SER A 838 10.39 43.50 0.62
CA SER A 838 10.55 42.05 0.78
C SER A 838 9.72 41.23 -0.19
N ILE A 839 8.60 41.74 -0.73
CA ILE A 839 7.76 41.03 -1.71
C ILE A 839 8.56 40.65 -2.98
N SER A 840 9.67 41.35 -3.27
CA SER A 840 10.63 41.00 -4.33
C SER A 840 11.25 39.61 -4.19
N ARG A 841 11.27 39.02 -2.98
CA ARG A 841 11.80 37.68 -2.68
C ARG A 841 10.85 36.53 -3.04
N LEU A 842 9.60 36.82 -3.41
CA LEU A 842 8.62 35.82 -3.80
C LEU A 842 8.84 35.38 -5.26
N THR A 843 9.85 34.54 -5.49
CA THR A 843 10.30 34.15 -6.84
C THR A 843 9.41 33.12 -7.51
N PHE A 844 8.57 32.39 -6.77
CA PHE A 844 7.61 31.40 -7.31
C PHE A 844 6.25 32.02 -7.67
N LEU A 845 6.05 33.30 -7.38
CA LEU A 845 4.76 33.96 -7.51
C LEU A 845 4.31 34.00 -8.97
N SER A 846 3.26 33.25 -9.31
CA SER A 846 2.69 33.14 -10.66
C SER A 846 1.39 33.93 -10.85
N TYR A 847 0.74 34.33 -9.74
CA TYR A 847 -0.45 35.15 -9.73
C TYR A 847 -0.35 36.19 -8.61
N LEU A 848 -0.58 37.46 -8.95
CA LEU A 848 -0.58 38.58 -8.01
C LEU A 848 -1.72 39.54 -8.32
N ASN A 849 -2.48 39.96 -7.30
CA ASN A 849 -3.45 41.03 -7.43
C ASN A 849 -3.52 41.89 -6.17
N LEU A 850 -3.15 43.17 -6.30
CA LEU A 850 -3.16 44.18 -5.24
C LEU A 850 -4.15 45.33 -5.57
N SER A 851 -4.94 45.19 -6.63
CA SER A 851 -5.77 46.25 -7.17
C SER A 851 -6.87 46.69 -6.20
N PHE A 852 -7.36 47.91 -6.35
CA PHE A 852 -8.46 48.49 -5.56
C PHE A 852 -8.16 48.46 -4.05
N ASN A 853 -7.13 49.21 -3.64
CA ASN A 853 -6.72 49.43 -2.26
C ASN A 853 -6.33 50.92 -2.07
N ASN A 854 -5.73 51.29 -0.94
CA ASN A 854 -5.19 52.63 -0.67
C ASN A 854 -3.66 52.62 -0.55
N LEU A 855 -2.98 51.69 -1.25
CA LEU A 855 -1.51 51.58 -1.26
C LEU A 855 -0.87 52.77 -1.98
N SER A 856 0.32 53.18 -1.54
CA SER A 856 1.06 54.31 -2.10
C SER A 856 2.55 54.00 -2.28
N GLY A 857 3.27 54.89 -2.95
CA GLY A 857 4.72 54.74 -3.14
C GLY A 857 5.10 53.95 -4.39
N ARG A 858 6.38 53.60 -4.50
CA ARG A 858 6.96 52.92 -5.66
C ARG A 858 6.71 51.41 -5.58
N ILE A 859 6.36 50.78 -6.71
CA ILE A 859 6.33 49.32 -6.81
C ILE A 859 7.77 48.76 -6.72
N PRO A 860 8.08 47.84 -5.78
CA PRO A 860 9.39 47.22 -5.67
C PRO A 860 9.84 46.55 -6.97
N THR A 861 11.14 46.57 -7.24
CA THR A 861 11.72 45.99 -8.46
C THR A 861 12.18 44.55 -8.23
N SER A 862 11.66 43.61 -9.02
CA SER A 862 12.13 42.23 -9.16
C SER A 862 11.65 41.63 -10.49
N THR A 863 12.33 40.59 -10.97
CA THR A 863 11.93 39.87 -12.20
C THR A 863 10.48 39.43 -12.18
N GLN A 864 10.00 38.94 -11.04
CA GLN A 864 8.63 38.44 -10.91
C GLN A 864 7.58 39.56 -10.86
N LEU A 865 7.83 40.65 -10.13
CA LEU A 865 6.84 41.73 -9.98
C LEU A 865 6.61 42.50 -11.29
N GLN A 866 7.65 42.66 -12.10
CA GLN A 866 7.57 43.36 -13.38
C GLN A 866 7.01 42.48 -14.52
N SER A 867 6.83 41.18 -14.32
CA SER A 867 6.17 40.31 -15.32
C SER A 867 4.64 40.43 -15.27
N PHE A 868 4.06 40.91 -14.16
CA PHE A 868 2.62 41.06 -14.00
C PHE A 868 2.04 42.27 -14.74
N ASN A 869 0.77 42.15 -15.13
CA ASN A 869 0.04 43.22 -15.81
C ASN A 869 -0.19 44.43 -14.88
N ALA A 870 -0.19 45.64 -15.45
CA ALA A 870 -0.56 46.87 -14.76
C ALA A 870 -1.92 46.77 -14.03
N SER A 871 -2.87 45.97 -14.55
CA SER A 871 -4.18 45.71 -13.93
C SER A 871 -4.09 45.20 -12.50
N CYS A 872 -3.03 44.47 -12.14
CA CYS A 872 -2.80 43.95 -10.79
C CYS A 872 -2.59 45.06 -9.73
N PHE A 873 -2.33 46.30 -10.15
CA PHE A 873 -1.96 47.41 -9.27
C PHE A 873 -2.92 48.61 -9.34
N ILE A 874 -3.91 48.58 -10.23
CA ILE A 874 -4.83 49.72 -10.45
C ILE A 874 -5.68 50.03 -9.21
N GLY A 875 -6.29 51.21 -9.18
CA GLY A 875 -7.13 51.61 -8.05
C GLY A 875 -6.33 51.82 -6.76
N ASN A 876 -5.05 52.18 -6.87
CA ASN A 876 -4.14 52.55 -5.78
C ASN A 876 -3.43 53.89 -6.10
N LYS A 877 -2.61 54.39 -5.17
CA LYS A 877 -1.74 55.57 -5.31
C LYS A 877 -0.28 55.18 -5.62
N LEU A 878 -0.07 54.09 -6.35
CA LEU A 878 1.24 53.54 -6.70
C LEU A 878 1.88 54.23 -7.92
N CYS A 879 3.18 54.05 -8.10
CA CYS A 879 3.96 54.50 -9.25
C CYS A 879 5.14 53.55 -9.57
N GLY A 880 5.71 53.66 -10.76
CA GLY A 880 6.79 52.82 -11.26
C GLY A 880 6.30 51.58 -12.03
N PRO A 881 7.17 50.91 -12.81
CA PRO A 881 6.80 49.73 -13.60
C PRO A 881 6.17 48.62 -12.74
N PRO A 882 5.12 47.92 -13.21
CA PRO A 882 4.56 47.93 -14.57
C PRO A 882 3.56 49.07 -14.87
N LEU A 883 3.32 50.00 -13.94
CA LEU A 883 2.48 51.16 -14.22
C LEU A 883 3.23 52.18 -15.10
N SER A 884 2.50 52.85 -16.00
CA SER A 884 3.03 53.98 -16.80
C SER A 884 3.26 55.26 -15.99
N LYS A 885 2.79 55.30 -14.75
CA LYS A 885 2.91 56.45 -13.85
C LYS A 885 4.30 56.51 -13.23
N ASN A 886 5.07 57.55 -13.57
CA ASN A 886 6.42 57.77 -13.03
C ASN A 886 6.38 58.26 -11.56
N CYS A 887 7.34 57.79 -10.75
CA CYS A 887 7.53 58.24 -9.38
C CYS A 887 8.35 59.55 -9.35
N THR A 888 7.71 60.69 -9.58
CA THR A 888 8.36 61.99 -9.36
C THR A 888 8.06 62.48 -7.94
N ILE A 889 9.07 62.47 -7.07
CA ILE A 889 9.06 63.21 -5.81
C ILE A 889 9.76 64.54 -6.07
N ASN A 890 9.12 65.65 -5.68
CA ASN A 890 9.61 67.03 -5.69
C ASN A 890 11.13 67.22 -5.82
N GLY A 891 11.64 67.32 -7.05
CA GLY A 891 12.83 68.09 -7.40
C GLY A 891 14.19 67.69 -6.82
N VAL A 892 14.37 66.54 -6.16
CA VAL A 892 15.71 66.11 -5.71
C VAL A 892 15.94 64.63 -6.03
N MET A 893 16.82 64.40 -7.00
CA MET A 893 17.47 63.11 -7.27
C MET A 893 18.31 62.68 -6.05
N PRO A 894 18.22 61.44 -5.56
CA PRO A 894 19.29 60.86 -4.78
C PRO A 894 20.47 60.61 -5.73
N ASP A 895 21.61 61.19 -5.36
CA ASP A 895 22.87 61.14 -6.10
C ASP A 895 23.40 59.69 -6.13
N ASN A 896 23.15 58.97 -7.23
CA ASN A 896 23.90 57.76 -7.59
C ASN A 896 25.09 58.18 -8.44
N ARG A 897 26.11 58.77 -7.80
CA ARG A 897 27.46 58.85 -8.36
C ARG A 897 28.32 57.78 -7.70
N ASN A 898 29.15 57.16 -8.55
CA ASN A 898 30.06 56.01 -8.35
C ASN A 898 29.39 54.71 -8.85
N GLU A 899 29.70 54.15 -10.02
CA GLU A 899 30.92 54.23 -10.84
C GLU A 899 30.54 54.06 -12.33
N GLU A 900 31.01 54.98 -13.17
CA GLU A 900 31.06 54.77 -14.62
C GLU A 900 32.25 53.85 -14.95
N GLY A 901 31.96 52.65 -15.45
CA GLY A 901 32.91 51.75 -16.08
C GLY A 901 32.49 51.45 -17.52
N LYS A 902 33.01 52.25 -18.45
CA LYS A 902 33.23 52.06 -19.91
C LYS A 902 32.29 51.11 -20.68
N GLY A 903 31.73 51.67 -21.75
CA GLY A 903 30.87 50.98 -22.71
C GLY A 903 31.45 49.69 -23.27
N ASP A 904 30.58 48.67 -23.27
CA ASP A 904 30.71 47.47 -24.08
C ASP A 904 29.31 47.15 -24.66
N ARG A 905 29.30 46.69 -25.91
CA ARG A 905 28.12 46.26 -26.68
C ARG A 905 27.19 45.35 -25.85
N PRO A 906 25.88 45.26 -26.16
CA PRO A 906 24.95 44.45 -25.37
C PRO A 906 25.45 43.00 -25.38
N LYS A 907 26.05 42.58 -24.26
CA LYS A 907 26.38 41.18 -24.02
C LYS A 907 25.05 40.46 -23.94
N VAL A 908 24.79 39.63 -24.93
CA VAL A 908 23.76 38.61 -24.86
C VAL A 908 24.00 37.86 -23.56
N ASP A 909 23.03 37.95 -22.66
CA ASP A 909 23.15 37.39 -21.34
C ASP A 909 22.97 35.87 -21.46
N TRP A 910 24.09 35.20 -21.69
CA TRP A 910 24.19 33.78 -22.01
C TRP A 910 23.50 32.92 -20.96
N PHE A 911 23.37 33.40 -19.73
CA PHE A 911 22.60 32.74 -18.69
C PHE A 911 21.13 32.57 -19.10
N TYR A 912 20.47 33.62 -19.57
CA TYR A 912 19.07 33.56 -20.03
C TYR A 912 18.93 32.78 -21.33
N LEU A 913 19.89 32.90 -22.25
CA LEU A 913 19.84 32.17 -23.53
C LEU A 913 20.03 30.66 -23.32
N CYS A 914 20.94 30.26 -22.42
CA CYS A 914 21.11 28.87 -22.01
C CYS A 914 19.92 28.36 -21.20
N MET A 915 19.29 29.19 -20.35
CA MET A 915 18.08 28.80 -19.61
C MET A 915 16.89 28.61 -20.56
N SER A 916 16.75 29.47 -21.57
CA SER A 916 15.71 29.37 -22.61
C SER A 916 15.90 28.12 -23.46
N LEU A 917 17.12 27.85 -23.90
CA LEU A 917 17.47 26.64 -24.66
C LEU A 917 17.31 25.39 -23.80
N GLY A 918 17.75 25.42 -22.54
CA GLY A 918 17.59 24.32 -21.59
C GLY A 918 16.13 24.02 -21.28
N PHE A 919 15.29 25.04 -21.12
CA PHE A 919 13.85 24.88 -20.99
C PHE A 919 13.23 24.32 -22.26
N ALA A 920 13.58 24.82 -23.44
CA ALA A 920 13.07 24.30 -24.71
C ALA A 920 13.48 22.82 -24.92
N VAL A 921 14.73 22.47 -24.66
CA VAL A 921 15.23 21.09 -24.76
C VAL A 921 14.59 20.20 -23.71
N GLY A 922 14.48 20.65 -22.45
CA GLY A 922 13.82 19.89 -21.39
C GLY A 922 12.33 19.70 -21.64
N PHE A 923 11.63 20.75 -22.09
CA PHE A 923 10.23 20.69 -22.49
C PHE A 923 10.02 19.75 -23.68
N TRP A 924 10.89 19.79 -24.70
CA TRP A 924 10.79 18.85 -25.83
C TRP A 924 11.19 17.41 -25.47
N ALA A 925 12.12 17.21 -24.55
CA ALA A 925 12.50 15.88 -24.07
C ALA A 925 11.39 15.24 -23.22
N VAL A 926 10.64 16.05 -22.45
CA VAL A 926 9.58 15.57 -21.54
C VAL A 926 8.20 15.56 -22.20
N CYS A 927 7.82 16.63 -22.91
CA CYS A 927 6.49 16.78 -23.51
C CYS A 927 6.44 16.43 -25.00
N GLY A 928 7.57 16.47 -25.71
CA GLY A 928 7.64 16.06 -27.12
C GLY A 928 7.26 14.60 -27.41
N PRO A 929 7.42 13.64 -26.48
CA PRO A 929 6.87 12.28 -26.64
C PRO A 929 5.35 12.20 -26.43
N VAL A 930 4.71 13.25 -25.89
CA VAL A 930 3.29 13.30 -25.50
C VAL A 930 2.45 14.16 -26.47
N LEU A 931 3.09 15.03 -27.25
CA LEU A 931 2.52 15.81 -28.36
C LEU A 931 2.72 15.07 -29.68
#